data_AF-A0A8J5Y3K5-F1
#
_entry.id   AF-A0A8J5Y3K5-F1
#
_cell.length_a   1.000
_cell.length_b   1.000
_cell.length_c   1.000
_cell.angle_alpha   90.00
_cell.angle_beta   90.00
_cell.angle_gamma   90.00
#
_symmetry.space_group_name_H-M   'P 1'
#
loop_
_entity.id
_entity.type
_entity.pdbx_description
1 polymer ?
#
loop_
_entity_poly.entity_id
_entity_poly.type
_entity_poly.pdbx_seq_one_letter_code
_entity_poly.pdbx_strand_id
1 'polypeptide(L)'
;MVGAQAVTLRVSSDRSAFYNCRIIGFQDTLCDDRGNHFFKDCHIRGTVDFIFGSGTSLYLNSEIFVEGDPEGDPEMAVITAQARESSSEDMGYSFVHGRITRTAKDVFLGRAWKSSPRVVYSYTEMDEIVHPGGWSSNRQPEQAKTVYYREYKCRGKARLPLHERNSSNNYPMRKLNHSWFLTMLKVPNGCFHLQQYLINSFIPNLFMQAPYPHSIANSSRLASTSSLETKKKKEMDGKRIEGNEVYALVMCVSILLFAPTVVSQPIPADKSQVEAWFNGIIKPVKERGKTLDPELVEAETEPRVIKVMQGGGGEFDTITKAIESVPSGNAKRKEKIRIERNKPFITLVGDPKNMPNLTFDGTAKQYGTVDSATLITESSYFMGANLNIVNTAPRPDGKMVGAQAVALRVSGDRSAFYNCRIIGFQDTLCDDRGNHSFKDCHIRGTVDFIFGSGTSLYLNSEIFVEGDPEGDPEMAVITAQARESSSEDTGYSFVHGRITGTAKDVFLGRAWKSSPRVVYSYTEMDEIIHPGGWSSNRQPDRAETVYYGEYKCTGKGATPATREKFVKQLSDAEAQPFLVLDYVEGTKWLLPPPTAPYPHSIANSSRLVSTSSLEKKKKKEMDGKRIEGNEVYALVMCVSILLFAPIVVSQPIPADKSKVEAWFNGIIKPVKERGKTLDPELVEAETEPRIIKVMQGGGGEFDTITKAIESVPSGNAKRVIMSIGPGSYKEKIRIERNKPFITLVGDPKNMPNLTFDGTAKQYGTVDSATLITESSYFVGANLNIVNTAPRPDGKMVGAQAVALRVSGDRSAFYNCRIIGFQDTLCDDRGNHFFKDCHIRGTVDFIFGSGTSLYLNSEIFVEGDPEGDPEMAVITAQARESSSEDTGYSFVHGRITGTAKDVFLGRAWKSSPRVVYSYTEMDEIVHPGGWSSNRQPERAETVYYGEYKCTGKGATPVTREKFIKQLSDAEAQPFLVPNGCFHLQQYLINSFIPNLFMRAPYPHSIANSSRLASTSSLGGNN
;
A
#
# COMPACT_ATOMS: atom_id res chain seq x y z
N MET A 1 29.27 50.08 0.37
CA MET A 1 29.10 49.29 -0.86
C MET A 1 27.69 49.53 -1.37
N VAL A 2 27.52 50.23 -2.49
CA VAL A 2 26.19 50.42 -3.10
C VAL A 2 25.97 49.22 -4.03
N GLY A 3 24.93 48.40 -3.76
CA GLY A 3 24.56 47.26 -4.60
C GLY A 3 24.85 45.85 -4.05
N ALA A 4 25.19 45.69 -2.76
CA ALA A 4 25.31 44.36 -2.16
C ALA A 4 23.93 43.84 -1.70
N GLN A 5 23.24 43.06 -2.55
CA GLN A 5 22.05 42.30 -2.15
C GLN A 5 22.51 40.96 -1.56
N ALA A 6 22.21 40.71 -0.28
CA ALA A 6 22.59 39.48 0.41
C ALA A 6 21.32 38.71 0.81
N VAL A 7 20.84 37.86 -0.08
CA VAL A 7 19.68 37.00 0.19
C VAL A 7 20.09 35.89 1.16
N THR A 8 19.43 35.83 2.32
CA THR A 8 19.69 34.79 3.34
C THR A 8 19.08 33.46 2.92
N LEU A 9 17.86 33.50 2.38
CA LEU A 9 17.18 32.32 1.84
C LEU A 9 16.44 32.69 0.57
N ARG A 10 16.72 31.97 -0.52
CA ARG A 10 15.90 31.99 -1.73
C ARG A 10 15.14 30.68 -1.85
N VAL A 11 13.83 30.76 -1.94
CA VAL A 11 12.93 29.64 -2.19
C VAL A 11 12.37 29.83 -3.60
N SER A 12 12.64 28.87 -4.50
CA SER A 12 12.22 28.90 -5.92
C SER A 12 11.61 27.57 -6.39
N SER A 13 11.23 26.70 -5.44
CA SER A 13 10.70 25.36 -5.69
C SER A 13 9.19 25.41 -5.89
N ASP A 14 8.60 24.47 -6.63
CA ASP A 14 7.13 24.44 -6.81
C ASP A 14 6.35 24.32 -5.48
N ARG A 15 6.93 23.62 -4.48
CA ARG A 15 6.40 23.50 -3.11
C ARG A 15 7.53 23.42 -2.09
N SER A 16 7.42 24.15 -0.98
CA SER A 16 8.37 24.11 0.14
C SER A 16 7.68 24.38 1.46
N ALA A 17 8.13 23.71 2.53
CA ALA A 17 7.66 23.97 3.88
C ALA A 17 8.84 24.16 4.85
N PHE A 18 8.77 25.21 5.65
CA PHE A 18 9.76 25.62 6.62
C PHE A 18 9.11 25.63 8.00
N TYR A 19 9.68 24.88 8.95
CA TYR A 19 9.16 24.74 10.30
C TYR A 19 10.24 25.19 11.29
N ASN A 20 9.88 26.01 12.28
CA ASN A 20 10.78 26.42 13.37
C ASN A 20 12.12 27.04 12.91
N CYS A 21 12.13 27.64 11.71
CA CYS A 21 13.35 28.17 11.13
C CYS A 21 13.65 29.57 11.67
N ARG A 22 14.94 29.88 11.88
CA ARG A 22 15.43 31.24 12.10
C ARG A 22 16.04 31.76 10.81
N ILE A 23 15.33 32.64 10.11
CA ILE A 23 15.77 33.25 8.86
C ILE A 23 16.15 34.70 9.20
N ILE A 24 17.44 34.96 9.32
CA ILE A 24 17.95 36.22 9.86
C ILE A 24 18.83 36.88 8.81
N GLY A 25 18.43 38.06 8.38
CA GLY A 25 19.21 38.91 7.48
C GLY A 25 18.88 40.39 7.72
N PHE A 26 19.19 41.21 6.72
CA PHE A 26 18.87 42.64 6.72
C PHE A 26 17.91 42.94 5.56
N GLN A 27 18.37 43.65 4.52
CA GLN A 27 17.62 43.83 3.28
C GLN A 27 17.57 42.52 2.49
N ASP A 28 16.43 42.26 1.83
CA ASP A 28 16.26 41.11 0.92
C ASP A 28 16.50 39.74 1.60
N THR A 29 16.16 39.61 2.89
CA THR A 29 16.44 38.41 3.70
C THR A 29 15.86 37.12 3.09
N LEU A 30 14.57 37.11 2.77
CA LEU A 30 13.84 35.98 2.24
C LEU A 30 13.31 36.31 0.84
N CYS A 31 13.91 35.71 -0.18
CA CYS A 31 13.40 35.69 -1.54
C CYS A 31 12.43 34.51 -1.70
N ASP A 32 11.15 34.76 -1.46
CA ASP A 32 10.03 33.84 -1.62
C ASP A 32 9.50 33.93 -3.07
N ASP A 33 10.13 33.20 -3.98
CA ASP A 33 9.94 33.31 -5.42
C ASP A 33 9.25 32.06 -6.01
N ARG A 34 8.29 32.21 -6.92
CA ARG A 34 7.66 31.13 -7.72
C ARG A 34 7.46 29.78 -7.00
N GLY A 35 6.26 29.55 -6.47
CA GLY A 35 5.89 28.28 -5.86
C GLY A 35 4.80 28.43 -4.80
N ASN A 36 4.45 27.32 -4.14
CA ASN A 36 3.55 27.30 -2.99
C ASN A 36 4.34 27.02 -1.72
N HIS A 37 4.50 28.03 -0.86
CA HIS A 37 5.40 27.93 0.29
C HIS A 37 4.69 28.06 1.62
N PHE A 38 5.14 27.28 2.61
CA PHE A 38 4.57 27.28 3.95
C PHE A 38 5.66 27.55 4.98
N PHE A 39 5.47 28.56 5.82
CA PHE A 39 6.37 28.91 6.91
C PHE A 39 5.58 28.79 8.20
N LYS A 40 5.93 27.84 9.07
CA LYS A 40 5.25 27.63 10.34
C LYS A 40 6.22 27.80 11.51
N ASP A 41 5.82 28.59 12.50
CA ASP A 41 6.61 28.78 13.73
C ASP A 41 8.02 29.33 13.45
N CYS A 42 8.22 30.01 12.31
CA CYS A 42 9.50 30.57 11.90
C CYS A 42 9.73 31.94 12.54
N HIS A 43 10.97 32.26 12.85
CA HIS A 43 11.41 33.60 13.20
C HIS A 43 12.13 34.22 12.00
N ILE A 44 11.54 35.25 11.41
CA ILE A 44 12.07 35.94 10.23
C ILE A 44 12.46 37.36 10.62
N ARG A 45 13.75 37.67 10.55
CA ARG A 45 14.31 38.97 10.93
C ARG A 45 14.90 39.67 9.71
N GLY A 46 14.56 40.95 9.55
CA GLY A 46 15.16 41.82 8.54
C GLY A 46 14.81 43.29 8.72
N THR A 47 15.26 44.11 7.76
CA THR A 47 15.08 45.58 7.78
C THR A 47 14.11 46.04 6.70
N VAL A 48 14.54 46.07 5.44
CA VAL A 48 13.74 46.55 4.29
C VAL A 48 13.50 45.44 3.26
N ASP A 49 12.27 45.32 2.78
CA ASP A 49 11.80 44.34 1.78
C ASP A 49 12.23 42.91 2.08
N PHE A 50 12.36 42.59 3.37
CA PHE A 50 13.08 41.39 3.77
C PHE A 50 12.28 40.10 3.55
N ILE A 51 11.02 40.20 3.13
CA ILE A 51 10.25 39.12 2.51
C ILE A 51 9.75 39.60 1.14
N PHE A 52 10.38 39.14 0.06
CA PHE A 52 10.11 39.62 -1.29
C PHE A 52 10.05 38.48 -2.30
N GLY A 53 9.43 38.70 -3.46
CA GLY A 53 9.30 37.68 -4.50
C GLY A 53 7.86 37.41 -4.95
N SER A 54 7.69 36.36 -5.73
CA SER A 54 6.47 36.00 -6.45
C SER A 54 5.78 34.74 -5.91
N GLY A 55 6.08 34.31 -4.68
CA GLY A 55 5.48 33.11 -4.09
C GLY A 55 3.97 33.22 -3.80
N THR A 56 3.34 32.05 -3.66
CA THR A 56 2.02 31.87 -3.03
C THR A 56 2.23 31.25 -1.66
N SER A 57 2.20 32.08 -0.62
CA SER A 57 2.84 31.68 0.64
C SER A 57 1.99 31.94 1.87
N LEU A 58 2.02 30.98 2.80
CA LEU A 58 1.36 31.05 4.09
C LEU A 58 2.40 31.03 5.22
N TYR A 59 2.40 32.09 6.02
CA TYR A 59 3.22 32.27 7.22
C TYR A 59 2.31 32.07 8.44
N LEU A 60 2.31 30.88 9.02
CA LEU A 60 1.46 30.50 10.15
C LEU A 60 2.27 30.56 11.46
N ASN A 61 1.74 31.26 12.47
CA ASN A 61 2.34 31.37 13.80
C ASN A 61 3.83 31.78 13.78
N SER A 62 4.26 32.47 12.72
CA SER A 62 5.64 32.92 12.55
C SER A 62 5.84 34.29 13.20
N GLU A 63 6.99 34.47 13.83
CA GLU A 63 7.43 35.76 14.35
C GLU A 63 8.19 36.52 13.26
N ILE A 64 7.76 37.75 13.00
CA ILE A 64 8.38 38.66 12.05
C ILE A 64 9.03 39.77 12.87
N PHE A 65 10.37 39.75 12.93
CA PHE A 65 11.15 40.72 13.70
C PHE A 65 11.71 41.80 12.77
N VAL A 66 11.21 43.03 12.92
CA VAL A 66 11.66 44.17 12.11
C VAL A 66 12.74 44.94 12.85
N GLU A 67 13.96 44.89 12.32
CA GLU A 67 15.08 45.62 12.88
C GLU A 67 15.12 47.06 12.36
N GLY A 68 15.35 48.01 13.26
CA GLY A 68 15.47 49.42 12.91
C GLY A 68 16.81 49.76 12.27
N ASP A 69 16.79 50.65 11.28
CA ASP A 69 17.99 51.34 10.81
C ASP A 69 18.61 52.16 11.97
N PRO A 70 19.91 51.98 12.28
CA PRO A 70 20.61 52.83 13.25
C PRO A 70 20.50 54.34 12.96
N GLU A 71 20.32 54.73 11.69
CA GLU A 71 20.22 56.14 11.26
C GLU A 71 18.79 56.72 11.34
N GLY A 72 17.78 55.88 11.59
CA GLY A 72 16.42 56.32 11.91
C GLY A 72 15.53 56.71 10.73
N ASP A 73 15.84 56.28 9.50
CA ASP A 73 14.98 56.50 8.32
C ASP A 73 13.72 55.59 8.35
N PRO A 74 12.50 56.16 8.43
CA PRO A 74 11.25 55.39 8.45
C PRO A 74 10.95 54.66 7.13
N GLU A 75 11.56 55.02 5.99
CA GLU A 75 11.38 54.29 4.72
C GLU A 75 12.21 52.98 4.65
N MET A 76 13.10 52.73 5.61
CA MET A 76 14.02 51.59 5.63
C MET A 76 13.53 50.40 6.49
N ALA A 77 12.26 50.40 6.91
CA ALA A 77 11.65 49.33 7.69
C ALA A 77 10.34 48.84 7.04
N VAL A 78 10.46 47.92 6.07
CA VAL A 78 9.34 47.39 5.28
C VAL A 78 9.39 45.86 5.29
N ILE A 79 8.28 45.22 5.68
CA ILE A 79 8.24 43.76 5.81
C ILE A 79 8.19 43.06 4.45
N THR A 80 7.18 43.37 3.63
CA THR A 80 6.96 42.63 2.37
C THR A 80 7.06 43.48 1.12
N ALA A 81 7.69 42.92 0.08
CA ALA A 81 7.70 43.44 -1.29
C ALA A 81 7.26 42.34 -2.27
N GLN A 82 5.94 42.09 -2.33
CA GLN A 82 5.37 41.00 -3.14
C GLN A 82 5.30 41.40 -4.63
N ALA A 83 5.68 40.48 -5.51
CA ALA A 83 5.99 40.71 -6.92
C ALA A 83 4.89 40.27 -7.90
N ARG A 84 3.61 40.37 -7.53
CA ARG A 84 2.49 40.03 -8.42
C ARG A 84 2.26 41.11 -9.47
N GLU A 85 2.16 40.70 -10.73
CA GLU A 85 2.05 41.62 -11.87
C GLU A 85 0.60 41.83 -12.30
N SER A 86 -0.29 40.84 -12.14
CA SER A 86 -1.70 40.95 -12.54
C SER A 86 -2.70 40.54 -11.45
N SER A 87 -3.82 41.26 -11.38
CA SER A 87 -4.96 40.93 -10.51
C SER A 87 -5.65 39.59 -10.84
N SER A 88 -5.34 38.96 -11.98
CA SER A 88 -5.81 37.62 -12.36
C SER A 88 -4.95 36.48 -11.82
N GLU A 89 -3.72 36.75 -11.37
CA GLU A 89 -2.79 35.74 -10.88
C GLU A 89 -3.18 35.29 -9.47
N ASP A 90 -3.15 33.99 -9.20
CA ASP A 90 -3.51 33.46 -7.89
C ASP A 90 -2.28 33.26 -6.97
N MET A 91 -1.49 34.33 -6.80
CA MET A 91 -0.28 34.37 -5.96
C MET A 91 -0.31 35.50 -4.91
N GLY A 92 0.47 35.39 -3.84
CA GLY A 92 0.47 36.38 -2.75
C GLY A 92 0.81 35.79 -1.39
N TYR A 93 0.98 36.66 -0.39
CA TYR A 93 1.38 36.26 0.96
C TYR A 93 0.23 36.36 1.95
N SER A 94 0.11 35.38 2.85
CA SER A 94 -0.77 35.48 4.01
C SER A 94 -0.03 35.13 5.29
N PHE A 95 -0.15 36.01 6.26
CA PHE A 95 0.36 35.84 7.61
C PHE A 95 -0.83 35.56 8.53
N VAL A 96 -0.78 34.47 9.29
CA VAL A 96 -1.90 34.01 10.12
C VAL A 96 -1.39 33.66 11.52
N HIS A 97 -2.00 34.22 12.56
CA HIS A 97 -1.61 34.00 13.97
C HIS A 97 -0.14 34.32 14.31
N GLY A 98 0.59 35.00 13.42
CA GLY A 98 1.97 35.42 13.68
C GLY A 98 2.06 36.58 14.66
N ARG A 99 3.29 36.94 14.99
CA ARG A 99 3.62 38.12 15.81
C ARG A 99 4.59 39.01 15.05
N ILE A 100 4.32 40.31 14.99
CA ILE A 100 5.29 41.30 14.49
C ILE A 100 5.87 42.01 15.71
N THR A 101 7.18 41.88 15.89
CA THR A 101 7.98 42.53 16.94
C THR A 101 9.04 43.41 16.29
N ARG A 102 9.56 44.45 16.96
CA ARG A 102 10.53 45.34 16.33
C ARG A 102 11.47 46.08 17.28
N THR A 103 12.57 46.59 16.72
CA THR A 103 13.36 47.70 17.27
C THR A 103 13.20 49.00 16.45
N ALA A 104 12.72 48.92 15.21
CA ALA A 104 12.50 50.06 14.31
C ALA A 104 11.46 51.06 14.83
N LYS A 105 11.62 52.38 14.64
CA LYS A 105 10.66 53.38 15.16
C LYS A 105 9.34 53.45 14.38
N ASP A 106 9.36 53.12 13.09
CA ASP A 106 8.20 53.21 12.19
C ASP A 106 8.29 52.06 11.17
N VAL A 107 7.23 51.28 11.00
CA VAL A 107 7.26 50.03 10.21
C VAL A 107 6.07 49.95 9.25
N PHE A 108 6.35 49.66 7.98
CA PHE A 108 5.33 49.34 6.99
C PHE A 108 5.17 47.82 6.83
N LEU A 109 3.92 47.35 6.80
CA LEU A 109 3.58 45.94 6.59
C LEU A 109 3.97 45.43 5.19
N GLY A 110 4.10 46.35 4.24
CA GLY A 110 4.60 46.08 2.90
C GLY A 110 4.54 47.30 1.99
N ARG A 111 5.18 47.17 0.83
CA ARG A 111 5.14 48.15 -0.26
C ARG A 111 4.96 47.48 -1.62
N ALA A 112 4.42 48.22 -2.58
CA ALA A 112 4.29 47.71 -3.94
C ALA A 112 5.66 47.64 -4.63
N TRP A 113 6.04 46.42 -5.03
CA TRP A 113 7.21 46.19 -5.90
C TRP A 113 6.80 46.03 -7.38
N LYS A 114 5.61 45.46 -7.62
CA LYS A 114 5.02 45.23 -8.94
C LYS A 114 3.59 45.78 -9.02
N SER A 115 2.94 45.62 -10.16
CA SER A 115 1.67 46.29 -10.52
C SER A 115 0.43 45.78 -9.80
N SER A 116 0.41 44.64 -9.10
CA SER A 116 -0.80 44.12 -8.42
C SER A 116 -0.50 43.26 -7.17
N PRO A 117 0.36 43.73 -6.24
CA PRO A 117 0.81 42.96 -5.09
C PRO A 117 -0.35 42.54 -4.18
N ARG A 118 -0.24 41.35 -3.57
CA ARG A 118 -1.29 40.78 -2.72
C ARG A 118 -0.71 40.24 -1.41
N VAL A 119 -1.07 40.89 -0.29
CA VAL A 119 -0.59 40.54 1.06
C VAL A 119 -1.71 40.67 2.09
N VAL A 120 -1.86 39.67 2.98
CA VAL A 120 -2.88 39.65 4.02
C VAL A 120 -2.29 39.29 5.38
N TYR A 121 -2.65 40.02 6.42
CA TYR A 121 -2.37 39.66 7.82
C TYR A 121 -3.67 39.32 8.54
N SER A 122 -3.76 38.17 9.20
CA SER A 122 -4.95 37.70 9.90
C SER A 122 -4.61 37.21 11.30
N TYR A 123 -5.33 37.70 12.31
CA TYR A 123 -5.12 37.34 13.73
C TYR A 123 -3.67 37.55 14.20
N THR A 124 -2.91 38.40 13.52
CA THR A 124 -1.51 38.71 13.84
C THR A 124 -1.46 39.71 14.99
N GLU A 125 -0.61 39.46 15.98
CA GLU A 125 -0.29 40.42 17.03
C GLU A 125 0.80 41.38 16.54
N MET A 126 0.60 42.68 16.70
CA MET A 126 1.52 43.70 16.19
C MET A 126 1.95 44.65 17.31
N ASP A 127 3.25 44.92 17.38
CA ASP A 127 3.89 45.84 18.34
C ASP A 127 3.45 47.31 18.14
N GLU A 128 3.64 48.16 19.16
CA GLU A 128 2.92 49.43 19.41
C GLU A 128 3.14 50.57 18.38
N ILE A 129 3.94 50.40 17.32
CA ILE A 129 4.15 51.43 16.28
C ILE A 129 4.39 50.78 14.91
N VAL A 130 3.38 50.10 14.37
CA VAL A 130 3.25 49.92 12.92
C VAL A 130 2.69 51.23 12.38
N HIS A 131 3.25 51.75 11.27
CA HIS A 131 2.87 53.05 10.69
C HIS A 131 1.33 53.17 10.61
N PRO A 132 0.70 54.31 10.97
CA PRO A 132 -0.77 54.44 11.01
C PRO A 132 -1.48 54.13 9.68
N GLY A 133 -0.81 54.40 8.56
CA GLY A 133 -1.25 54.04 7.21
C GLY A 133 -1.08 52.55 6.85
N GLY A 134 -0.36 51.77 7.66
CA GLY A 134 -0.09 50.34 7.53
C GLY A 134 0.80 49.92 6.35
N TRP A 135 0.71 50.61 5.21
CA TRP A 135 1.30 50.22 3.93
C TRP A 135 1.95 51.42 3.26
N SER A 136 3.10 51.21 2.61
CA SER A 136 3.82 52.27 1.89
C SER A 136 3.37 52.34 0.43
N SER A 137 3.22 53.56 -0.11
CA SER A 137 2.92 53.81 -1.52
C SER A 137 4.15 53.79 -2.42
N ASN A 138 5.35 53.57 -1.86
CA ASN A 138 6.64 53.54 -2.56
C ASN A 138 6.84 54.73 -3.53
N ARG A 139 6.26 55.90 -3.21
CA ARG A 139 6.22 57.10 -4.06
C ARG A 139 5.64 56.88 -5.48
N GLN A 140 4.84 55.82 -5.67
CA GLN A 140 4.18 55.45 -6.93
C GLN A 140 2.65 55.40 -6.77
N PRO A 141 1.97 56.56 -6.68
CA PRO A 141 0.56 56.65 -6.34
C PRO A 141 -0.39 55.96 -7.34
N GLU A 142 0.03 55.73 -8.57
CA GLU A 142 -0.78 55.01 -9.57
C GLU A 142 -0.88 53.50 -9.29
N GLN A 143 0.17 52.89 -8.71
CA GLN A 143 0.13 51.48 -8.30
C GLN A 143 -0.78 51.25 -7.09
N ALA A 144 -1.13 52.32 -6.35
CA ALA A 144 -2.02 52.21 -5.21
C ALA A 144 -3.45 51.72 -5.56
N LYS A 145 -3.86 51.88 -6.83
CA LYS A 145 -5.19 51.50 -7.33
C LYS A 145 -5.38 49.99 -7.52
N THR A 146 -4.30 49.22 -7.54
CA THR A 146 -4.29 47.80 -7.93
C THR A 146 -3.76 46.85 -6.84
N VAL A 147 -3.24 47.39 -5.73
CA VAL A 147 -2.77 46.57 -4.61
C VAL A 147 -3.95 45.87 -3.89
N TYR A 148 -3.70 44.69 -3.36
CA TYR A 148 -4.61 43.97 -2.47
C TYR A 148 -3.95 43.74 -1.12
N TYR A 149 -4.11 44.71 -0.23
CA TYR A 149 -3.58 44.69 1.13
C TYR A 149 -4.71 44.62 2.17
N ARG A 150 -4.63 43.67 3.10
CA ARG A 150 -5.69 43.42 4.10
C ARG A 150 -5.13 43.07 5.47
N GLU A 151 -5.87 43.49 6.48
CA GLU A 151 -5.72 43.07 7.87
C GLU A 151 -7.06 42.53 8.37
N TYR A 152 -7.06 41.40 9.09
CA TYR A 152 -8.27 40.80 9.63
C TYR A 152 -8.09 40.36 11.08
N LYS A 153 -8.83 40.97 12.01
CA LYS A 153 -8.80 40.65 13.46
C LYS A 153 -7.39 40.64 14.11
N CYS A 154 -6.44 41.37 13.53
CA CYS A 154 -5.11 41.58 14.10
C CYS A 154 -5.18 42.49 15.35
N ARG A 155 -4.35 42.21 16.37
CA ARG A 155 -4.41 42.87 17.70
C ARG A 155 -3.14 43.68 17.97
N GLY A 156 -3.27 44.75 18.78
CA GLY A 156 -2.16 45.61 19.23
C GLY A 156 -2.69 46.77 20.08
N LYS A 157 -1.95 47.18 21.13
CA LYS A 157 -2.43 48.11 22.18
C LYS A 157 -2.86 49.50 21.69
N ALA A 158 -2.43 49.94 20.50
CA ALA A 158 -2.75 51.25 19.92
C ALA A 158 -3.60 51.20 18.62
N ARG A 159 -4.22 50.06 18.28
CA ARG A 159 -4.98 49.95 17.02
C ARG A 159 -6.42 50.46 17.16
N LEU A 160 -6.73 51.55 16.46
CA LEU A 160 -8.11 52.03 16.32
C LEU A 160 -9.01 50.95 15.67
N PRO A 161 -10.31 50.89 16.05
CA PRO A 161 -11.28 49.97 15.45
C PRO A 161 -11.32 50.10 13.92
N LEU A 162 -11.51 48.97 13.22
CA LEU A 162 -11.52 48.85 11.75
C LEU A 162 -12.45 49.85 11.02
N HIS A 163 -13.44 50.44 11.71
CA HIS A 163 -14.39 51.41 11.15
C HIS A 163 -13.88 52.86 11.12
N GLU A 164 -12.77 53.20 11.77
CA GLU A 164 -12.27 54.58 11.87
C GLU A 164 -11.04 54.89 11.00
N ARG A 165 -10.54 53.92 10.22
CA ARG A 165 -9.39 54.15 9.32
C ARG A 165 -9.85 54.66 7.96
N ASN A 166 -10.21 55.93 7.88
CA ASN A 166 -10.46 56.57 6.59
C ASN A 166 -10.12 58.07 6.65
N SER A 167 -8.83 58.41 6.65
CA SER A 167 -8.35 59.77 6.38
C SER A 167 -6.82 59.83 6.28
N SER A 168 -6.25 59.47 5.12
CA SER A 168 -5.13 60.22 4.49
C SER A 168 -4.38 59.46 3.38
N ASN A 169 -4.46 58.13 3.27
CA ASN A 169 -3.85 57.40 2.13
C ASN A 169 -4.89 56.51 1.43
N ASN A 170 -5.22 56.89 0.18
CA ASN A 170 -6.24 56.29 -0.68
C ASN A 170 -5.95 54.81 -1.04
N TYR A 171 -6.34 53.87 -0.18
CA TYR A 171 -6.44 52.46 -0.54
C TYR A 171 -7.87 51.94 -0.29
N PRO A 172 -8.62 51.51 -1.33
CA PRO A 172 -9.99 51.06 -1.15
C PRO A 172 -10.06 49.76 -0.33
N MET A 173 -10.63 49.87 0.88
CA MET A 173 -10.98 48.73 1.73
C MET A 173 -12.26 48.05 1.23
N ARG A 174 -12.13 47.02 0.37
CA ARG A 174 -13.21 46.11 -0.05
C ARG A 174 -13.45 45.02 1.00
N LYS A 175 -14.72 44.78 1.36
CA LYS A 175 -15.15 43.68 2.25
C LYS A 175 -14.61 42.33 1.74
N LEU A 176 -14.18 41.49 2.68
CA LEU A 176 -13.73 40.12 2.40
C LEU A 176 -14.87 39.34 1.74
N ASN A 177 -14.68 38.92 0.49
CA ASN A 177 -15.54 37.94 -0.14
C ASN A 177 -15.03 36.56 0.27
N HIS A 178 -15.86 35.77 0.98
CA HIS A 178 -15.52 34.46 1.57
C HIS A 178 -14.87 33.48 0.57
N SER A 179 -15.15 33.66 -0.72
CA SER A 179 -14.63 32.86 -1.83
C SER A 179 -13.09 32.75 -1.86
N TRP A 180 -12.34 33.83 -1.66
CA TRP A 180 -10.87 33.78 -1.81
C TRP A 180 -10.13 33.28 -0.56
N PHE A 181 -10.64 33.57 0.65
CA PHE A 181 -10.14 32.91 1.87
C PHE A 181 -10.34 31.39 1.78
N LEU A 182 -11.46 30.95 1.18
CA LEU A 182 -11.69 29.56 0.84
C LEU A 182 -10.78 29.05 -0.29
N THR A 183 -10.32 29.89 -1.22
CA THR A 183 -9.31 29.53 -2.22
C THR A 183 -7.91 29.37 -1.62
N MET A 184 -7.52 30.20 -0.64
CA MET A 184 -6.30 30.00 0.15
C MET A 184 -6.38 28.76 1.07
N LEU A 185 -7.59 28.36 1.47
CA LEU A 185 -7.87 27.08 2.13
C LEU A 185 -8.00 25.91 1.15
N LYS A 186 -8.13 26.18 -0.16
CA LYS A 186 -7.95 25.21 -1.25
C LYS A 186 -6.48 25.15 -1.63
N VAL A 187 -5.63 24.84 -0.65
CA VAL A 187 -4.32 24.24 -0.96
C VAL A 187 -4.62 22.94 -1.72
N PRO A 188 -3.89 22.62 -2.82
CA PRO A 188 -4.06 21.33 -3.50
C PRO A 188 -3.99 20.20 -2.48
N ASN A 189 -4.86 19.19 -2.62
CA ASN A 189 -4.92 18.02 -1.74
C ASN A 189 -3.51 17.51 -1.40
N GLY A 190 -3.07 17.71 -0.15
CA GLY A 190 -1.69 17.42 0.26
C GLY A 190 -1.26 18.01 1.62
N CYS A 191 -1.91 19.05 2.15
CA CYS A 191 -1.57 19.63 3.47
C CYS A 191 -2.66 19.37 4.53
N PHE A 192 -2.85 18.12 4.95
CA PHE A 192 -3.83 17.72 5.98
C PHE A 192 -3.60 18.37 7.36
N HIS A 193 -2.34 18.70 7.71
CA HIS A 193 -2.00 19.36 8.98
C HIS A 193 -2.56 20.79 9.12
N LEU A 194 -2.81 21.50 8.01
CA LEU A 194 -3.35 22.86 8.06
C LEU A 194 -4.86 22.86 8.37
N GLN A 195 -5.61 21.88 7.85
CA GLN A 195 -7.02 21.67 8.18
C GLN A 195 -7.18 21.23 9.64
N GLN A 196 -6.40 20.27 10.11
CA GLN A 196 -6.47 19.78 11.50
C GLN A 196 -6.02 20.84 12.52
N TYR A 197 -5.01 21.67 12.22
CA TYR A 197 -4.54 22.72 13.13
C TYR A 197 -5.54 23.90 13.22
N LEU A 198 -6.19 24.29 12.12
CA LEU A 198 -7.26 25.27 12.15
C LEU A 198 -8.49 24.75 12.93
N ILE A 199 -8.79 23.45 12.83
CA ILE A 199 -9.86 22.79 13.61
C ILE A 199 -9.50 22.75 15.11
N ASN A 200 -8.28 22.35 15.46
CA ASN A 200 -7.83 22.22 16.84
C ASN A 200 -7.52 23.55 17.54
N SER A 201 -7.26 24.64 16.80
CA SER A 201 -6.98 25.96 17.38
C SER A 201 -8.23 26.83 17.59
N PHE A 202 -9.31 26.58 16.82
CA PHE A 202 -10.57 27.34 16.92
C PHE A 202 -11.55 26.77 17.95
N ILE A 203 -11.53 25.45 18.21
CA ILE A 203 -12.49 24.80 19.11
C ILE A 203 -12.22 25.03 20.62
N PRO A 204 -10.97 25.06 21.13
CA PRO A 204 -10.72 25.23 22.57
C PRO A 204 -11.13 26.61 23.12
N ASN A 205 -11.12 27.65 22.29
CA ASN A 205 -11.47 29.01 22.73
C ASN A 205 -12.98 29.30 22.78
N LEU A 206 -13.85 28.35 22.41
CA LEU A 206 -15.30 28.46 22.63
C LEU A 206 -15.77 27.77 23.93
N PHE A 207 -14.98 26.86 24.51
CA PHE A 207 -15.40 26.05 25.65
C PHE A 207 -14.76 26.41 27.00
N MET A 208 -13.78 27.31 27.06
CA MET A 208 -13.20 27.80 28.33
C MET A 208 -13.88 29.05 28.89
N GLN A 209 -15.21 29.03 29.02
CA GLN A 209 -15.95 29.97 29.89
C GLN A 209 -17.13 29.29 30.58
N ALA A 210 -16.86 28.27 31.41
CA ALA A 210 -17.76 27.87 32.50
C ALA A 210 -16.99 27.09 33.58
N PRO A 211 -17.18 27.38 34.88
CA PRO A 211 -16.45 26.71 35.96
C PRO A 211 -17.00 25.30 36.25
N TYR A 212 -16.08 24.36 36.53
CA TYR A 212 -16.35 23.02 37.06
C TYR A 212 -17.08 23.05 38.42
N PRO A 213 -17.84 22.00 38.75
CA PRO A 213 -17.67 21.41 40.07
C PRO A 213 -17.48 19.88 40.06
N HIS A 214 -16.82 19.43 41.14
CA HIS A 214 -16.33 18.10 41.45
C HIS A 214 -17.40 17.02 41.73
N SER A 215 -16.95 15.76 41.57
CA SER A 215 -17.39 14.51 42.23
C SER A 215 -18.65 13.78 41.72
N ILE A 216 -18.48 12.51 41.32
CA ILE A 216 -19.01 11.28 41.96
C ILE A 216 -18.54 10.05 41.15
N ALA A 217 -18.20 8.99 41.88
CA ALA A 217 -17.65 7.72 41.41
C ALA A 217 -18.70 6.67 41.00
N ASN A 218 -18.23 5.65 40.25
CA ASN A 218 -18.71 4.26 40.10
C ASN A 218 -20.19 3.96 39.81
N SER A 219 -20.49 3.37 38.65
CA SER A 219 -20.93 1.96 38.52
C SER A 219 -21.59 1.66 37.15
N SER A 220 -21.42 0.42 36.73
CA SER A 220 -21.99 -0.28 35.57
C SER A 220 -23.53 -0.28 35.48
N ARG A 221 -24.10 -0.08 34.28
CA ARG A 221 -25.22 -0.88 33.70
C ARG A 221 -25.67 -0.35 32.32
N LEU A 222 -25.92 -1.29 31.41
CA LEU A 222 -26.66 -1.12 30.15
C LEU A 222 -28.14 -0.75 30.39
N ALA A 223 -28.71 0.15 29.57
CA ALA A 223 -30.05 0.02 28.93
C ALA A 223 -30.50 1.28 28.13
N SER A 224 -30.86 1.03 26.86
CA SER A 224 -31.93 1.61 26.00
C SER A 224 -32.53 3.03 26.19
N THR A 225 -32.49 3.77 25.07
CA THR A 225 -33.51 4.64 24.42
C THR A 225 -34.27 5.74 25.18
N SER A 226 -34.26 6.92 24.54
CA SER A 226 -35.37 7.91 24.43
C SER A 226 -35.96 8.50 25.72
N SER A 227 -35.47 9.67 26.12
CA SER A 227 -36.28 10.80 26.62
C SER A 227 -35.38 11.92 27.13
N LEU A 228 -35.18 12.98 26.35
CA LEU A 228 -34.79 14.31 26.86
C LEU A 228 -35.08 15.41 25.80
N GLU A 229 -36.12 15.22 24.99
CA GLU A 229 -36.84 16.32 24.32
C GLU A 229 -37.97 16.76 25.23
N THR A 230 -37.70 17.60 26.24
CA THR A 230 -38.64 18.56 26.88
C THR A 230 -38.09 19.04 28.21
N LYS A 231 -37.27 20.10 28.20
CA LYS A 231 -37.18 21.15 29.25
C LYS A 231 -35.96 22.04 29.00
N LYS A 232 -36.15 23.09 28.19
CA LYS A 232 -35.51 24.41 28.30
C LYS A 232 -36.08 25.33 27.22
N LYS A 233 -37.34 25.70 27.40
CA LYS A 233 -38.04 26.74 26.64
C LYS A 233 -38.66 27.69 27.66
N LYS A 234 -37.84 28.60 28.20
CA LYS A 234 -38.24 29.89 28.79
C LYS A 234 -36.97 30.62 29.26
N GLU A 235 -36.91 31.91 28.91
CA GLU A 235 -35.89 32.92 29.24
C GLU A 235 -34.66 33.02 28.33
N MET A 236 -34.83 33.74 27.21
CA MET A 236 -34.11 34.98 26.93
C MET A 236 -34.75 35.68 25.73
N ASP A 237 -35.59 36.67 26.02
CA ASP A 237 -36.04 37.67 25.05
C ASP A 237 -34.94 38.73 24.87
N GLY A 238 -34.75 39.18 23.64
CA GLY A 238 -34.12 40.48 23.36
C GLY A 238 -32.71 40.48 22.78
N LYS A 239 -32.46 39.78 21.67
CA LYS A 239 -31.55 40.23 20.59
C LYS A 239 -31.80 39.41 19.33
N ARG A 240 -32.07 40.10 18.22
CA ARG A 240 -32.32 39.53 16.90
C ARG A 240 -31.00 38.96 16.37
N ILE A 241 -30.82 37.64 16.47
CA ILE A 241 -29.71 36.92 15.83
C ILE A 241 -30.19 36.56 14.42
N GLU A 242 -29.48 37.01 13.40
CA GLU A 242 -29.81 36.76 11.99
C GLU A 242 -29.68 35.26 11.68
N GLY A 243 -30.73 34.68 11.07
CA GLY A 243 -30.90 33.24 10.86
C GLY A 243 -29.84 32.52 10.03
N ASN A 244 -28.84 33.22 9.47
CA ASN A 244 -27.75 32.61 8.71
C ASN A 244 -26.64 32.04 9.59
N GLU A 245 -26.49 32.50 10.84
CA GLU A 245 -25.43 32.00 11.73
C GLU A 245 -25.78 30.65 12.36
N VAL A 246 -27.07 30.38 12.61
CA VAL A 246 -27.55 29.08 13.13
C VAL A 246 -27.54 28.01 12.03
N TYR A 247 -27.88 28.36 10.79
CA TYR A 247 -27.79 27.45 9.64
C TYR A 247 -26.34 27.08 9.30
N ALA A 248 -25.39 28.00 9.44
CA ALA A 248 -23.96 27.71 9.26
C ALA A 248 -23.40 26.83 10.39
N LEU A 249 -23.84 27.03 11.64
CA LEU A 249 -23.42 26.20 12.78
C LEU A 249 -23.96 24.76 12.66
N VAL A 250 -25.23 24.60 12.26
CA VAL A 250 -25.87 23.29 12.04
C VAL A 250 -25.30 22.61 10.80
N MET A 251 -24.99 23.34 9.71
CA MET A 251 -24.27 22.80 8.56
C MET A 251 -22.83 22.40 8.89
N CYS A 252 -22.10 23.17 9.70
CA CYS A 252 -20.76 22.78 10.14
C CYS A 252 -20.78 21.53 11.02
N VAL A 253 -21.72 21.42 11.97
CA VAL A 253 -21.89 20.22 12.80
C VAL A 253 -22.37 19.02 11.98
N SER A 254 -23.20 19.23 10.95
CA SER A 254 -23.69 18.15 10.06
C SER A 254 -22.65 17.72 9.03
N ILE A 255 -21.79 18.61 8.54
CA ILE A 255 -20.66 18.28 7.68
C ILE A 255 -19.52 17.62 8.50
N LEU A 256 -19.36 17.98 9.77
CA LEU A 256 -18.40 17.36 10.69
C LEU A 256 -18.84 15.98 11.20
N LEU A 257 -20.15 15.67 11.23
CA LEU A 257 -20.66 14.34 11.59
C LEU A 257 -20.77 13.38 10.39
N PHE A 258 -20.64 13.86 9.16
CA PHE A 258 -20.79 13.05 7.93
C PHE A 258 -19.66 13.17 6.91
N ALA A 259 -18.59 13.92 7.18
CA ALA A 259 -17.32 13.65 6.52
C ALA A 259 -16.81 12.29 7.04
N PRO A 260 -16.44 11.32 6.18
CA PRO A 260 -15.83 10.10 6.64
C PRO A 260 -14.48 10.48 7.26
N THR A 261 -14.48 10.74 8.56
CA THR A 261 -13.28 10.66 9.37
C THR A 261 -12.90 9.19 9.30
N VAL A 262 -11.85 8.87 8.55
CA VAL A 262 -11.13 7.62 8.78
C VAL A 262 -10.62 7.75 10.20
N VAL A 263 -11.38 7.20 11.16
CA VAL A 263 -10.86 7.02 12.52
C VAL A 263 -9.63 6.14 12.34
N SER A 264 -8.46 6.66 12.69
CA SER A 264 -7.20 5.93 12.58
C SER A 264 -7.35 4.63 13.35
N GLN A 265 -7.41 3.51 12.63
CA GLN A 265 -7.62 2.22 13.26
C GLN A 265 -6.35 1.89 14.06
N PRO A 266 -6.43 1.66 15.38
CA PRO A 266 -5.26 1.31 16.17
C PRO A 266 -4.71 -0.04 15.73
N ILE A 267 -3.38 -0.20 15.82
CA ILE A 267 -2.70 -1.48 15.69
C ILE A 267 -3.32 -2.44 16.72
N PRO A 268 -3.80 -3.62 16.30
CA PRO A 268 -4.43 -4.57 17.21
C PRO A 268 -3.50 -4.98 18.35
N ALA A 269 -4.05 -5.13 19.55
CA ALA A 269 -3.30 -5.63 20.70
C ALA A 269 -2.89 -7.11 20.54
N ASP A 270 -3.66 -7.87 19.78
CA ASP A 270 -3.36 -9.27 19.44
C ASP A 270 -2.47 -9.30 18.20
N LYS A 271 -1.23 -9.79 18.38
CA LYS A 271 -0.23 -9.90 17.31
C LYS A 271 -0.74 -10.67 16.09
N SER A 272 -1.58 -11.69 16.30
CA SER A 272 -2.11 -12.52 15.20
C SER A 272 -3.03 -11.74 14.24
N GLN A 273 -3.60 -10.62 14.69
CA GLN A 273 -4.50 -9.77 13.92
C GLN A 273 -3.77 -8.66 13.16
N VAL A 274 -2.50 -8.39 13.48
CA VAL A 274 -1.73 -7.27 12.93
C VAL A 274 -1.58 -7.39 11.41
N GLU A 275 -1.35 -8.59 10.89
CA GLU A 275 -1.19 -8.80 9.45
C GLU A 275 -2.50 -8.53 8.68
N ALA A 276 -3.61 -9.07 9.18
CA ALA A 276 -4.93 -8.84 8.59
C ALA A 276 -5.34 -7.36 8.69
N TRP A 277 -5.06 -6.70 9.81
CA TRP A 277 -5.28 -5.27 10.00
C TRP A 277 -4.44 -4.42 9.04
N PHE A 278 -3.15 -4.73 8.91
CA PHE A 278 -2.23 -4.00 8.03
C PHE A 278 -2.68 -4.11 6.58
N ASN A 279 -2.95 -5.32 6.09
CA ASN A 279 -3.42 -5.57 4.72
C ASN A 279 -4.84 -5.04 4.46
N GLY A 280 -5.65 -4.87 5.52
CA GLY A 280 -6.95 -4.22 5.45
C GLY A 280 -6.88 -2.72 5.16
N ILE A 281 -5.80 -2.05 5.58
CA ILE A 281 -5.60 -0.60 5.44
C ILE A 281 -4.65 -0.28 4.28
N ILE A 282 -3.53 -1.00 4.21
CA ILE A 282 -2.47 -0.81 3.21
C ILE A 282 -2.79 -1.68 1.99
N LYS A 283 -3.33 -1.01 0.98
CA LYS A 283 -3.80 -1.59 -0.30
C LYS A 283 -3.11 -0.93 -1.49
N PRO A 284 -3.10 -1.57 -2.68
CA PRO A 284 -2.54 -0.98 -3.89
C PRO A 284 -3.15 0.38 -4.25
N VAL A 285 -2.41 1.20 -5.01
CA VAL A 285 -2.80 2.57 -5.39
C VAL A 285 -4.21 2.65 -5.96
N LYS A 286 -4.57 1.69 -6.83
CA LYS A 286 -5.89 1.60 -7.49
C LYS A 286 -7.06 1.46 -6.50
N GLU A 287 -6.83 0.93 -5.30
CA GLU A 287 -7.86 0.70 -4.28
C GLU A 287 -7.99 1.82 -3.24
N ARG A 288 -6.99 2.71 -3.14
CA ARG A 288 -6.96 3.80 -2.14
C ARG A 288 -7.25 5.18 -2.71
N GLY A 289 -7.21 5.35 -4.03
CA GLY A 289 -7.72 6.54 -4.71
C GLY A 289 -7.25 7.86 -4.08
N LYS A 290 -8.19 8.76 -3.75
CA LYS A 290 -7.92 10.13 -3.24
C LYS A 290 -7.30 10.19 -1.82
N THR A 291 -7.15 9.07 -1.12
CA THR A 291 -6.54 9.06 0.23
C THR A 291 -5.03 8.97 0.18
N LEU A 292 -4.44 8.60 -0.96
CA LEU A 292 -3.00 8.58 -1.17
C LEU A 292 -2.49 9.95 -1.63
N ASP A 293 -1.22 10.21 -1.34
CA ASP A 293 -0.53 11.38 -1.87
C ASP A 293 -0.60 11.41 -3.41
N PRO A 294 -1.04 12.51 -4.02
CA PRO A 294 -1.22 12.57 -5.48
C PRO A 294 0.07 12.32 -6.27
N GLU A 295 1.22 12.75 -5.75
CA GLU A 295 2.53 12.56 -6.38
C GLU A 295 2.92 11.07 -6.43
N LEU A 296 2.56 10.30 -5.40
CA LEU A 296 2.72 8.85 -5.39
C LEU A 296 1.77 8.15 -6.37
N VAL A 297 0.52 8.62 -6.45
CA VAL A 297 -0.45 8.08 -7.43
C VAL A 297 0.03 8.31 -8.87
N GLU A 298 0.59 9.48 -9.16
CA GLU A 298 1.17 9.81 -10.46
C GLU A 298 2.38 8.92 -10.79
N ALA A 299 3.32 8.78 -9.86
CA ALA A 299 4.52 7.95 -10.04
C ALA A 299 4.21 6.46 -10.29
N GLU A 300 3.15 5.95 -9.65
CA GLU A 300 2.71 4.55 -9.76
C GLU A 300 1.80 4.28 -10.97
N THR A 301 1.50 5.29 -11.77
CA THR A 301 0.65 5.12 -12.96
C THR A 301 1.38 4.35 -14.08
N GLU A 302 2.69 4.56 -14.23
CA GLU A 302 3.53 3.87 -15.22
C GLU A 302 4.94 3.56 -14.65
N PRO A 303 5.08 2.63 -13.69
CA PRO A 303 6.37 2.35 -13.07
C PRO A 303 7.33 1.67 -14.06
N ARG A 304 8.56 2.19 -14.16
CA ARG A 304 9.62 1.56 -14.96
C ARG A 304 10.31 0.48 -14.13
N VAL A 305 10.20 -0.76 -14.57
CA VAL A 305 10.91 -1.90 -13.97
C VAL A 305 12.26 -2.09 -14.68
N ILE A 306 13.35 -2.15 -13.92
CA ILE A 306 14.71 -2.41 -14.42
C ILE A 306 15.24 -3.68 -13.76
N LYS A 307 15.67 -4.66 -14.56
CA LYS A 307 16.25 -5.91 -14.03
C LYS A 307 17.77 -5.80 -13.84
N VAL A 308 18.27 -6.08 -12.65
CA VAL A 308 19.72 -6.13 -12.35
C VAL A 308 20.16 -7.57 -12.07
N MET A 309 21.18 -8.06 -12.78
CA MET A 309 21.74 -9.41 -12.56
C MET A 309 23.26 -9.42 -12.65
N GLN A 310 23.91 -9.78 -11.55
CA GLN A 310 25.36 -9.98 -11.49
C GLN A 310 25.75 -11.21 -12.33
N GLY A 311 26.69 -11.06 -13.27
CA GLY A 311 27.14 -12.15 -14.16
C GLY A 311 26.44 -12.22 -15.52
N GLY A 312 25.52 -11.29 -15.83
CA GLY A 312 24.80 -11.21 -17.10
C GLY A 312 23.35 -11.72 -17.02
N GLY A 313 22.48 -11.31 -17.96
CA GLY A 313 21.06 -11.70 -18.01
C GLY A 313 20.04 -10.68 -17.46
N GLY A 314 20.50 -9.50 -17.03
CA GLY A 314 19.70 -8.31 -16.71
C GLY A 314 20.12 -7.10 -17.55
N GLU A 315 19.37 -6.00 -17.46
CA GLU A 315 19.72 -4.72 -18.14
C GLU A 315 21.03 -4.14 -17.62
N PHE A 316 21.30 -4.34 -16.32
CA PHE A 316 22.54 -3.93 -15.68
C PHE A 316 23.12 -5.07 -14.85
N ASP A 317 24.45 -5.09 -14.71
CA ASP A 317 25.21 -6.05 -13.91
C ASP A 317 25.44 -5.57 -12.47
N THR A 318 25.11 -4.31 -12.15
CA THR A 318 25.19 -3.73 -10.79
C THR A 318 24.02 -2.78 -10.50
N ILE A 319 23.69 -2.58 -9.22
CA ILE A 319 22.55 -1.76 -8.79
C ILE A 319 22.85 -0.28 -9.03
N THR A 320 24.08 0.17 -8.79
CA THR A 320 24.51 1.55 -9.05
C THR A 320 24.39 1.89 -10.52
N LYS A 321 24.76 1.00 -11.45
CA LYS A 321 24.56 1.26 -12.88
C LYS A 321 23.08 1.39 -13.25
N ALA A 322 22.20 0.60 -12.63
CA ALA A 322 20.75 0.75 -12.81
C ALA A 322 20.26 2.10 -12.29
N ILE A 323 20.74 2.54 -11.11
CA ILE A 323 20.43 3.85 -10.52
C ILE A 323 21.04 5.01 -11.34
N GLU A 324 22.22 4.85 -11.92
CA GLU A 324 22.89 5.82 -12.81
C GLU A 324 22.21 5.94 -14.18
N SER A 325 21.55 4.87 -14.64
CA SER A 325 20.73 4.90 -15.86
C SER A 325 19.50 5.80 -15.73
N VAL A 326 19.15 6.15 -14.49
CA VAL A 326 18.28 7.27 -14.14
C VAL A 326 19.17 8.53 -14.04
N PRO A 327 18.91 9.61 -14.80
CA PRO A 327 19.90 10.66 -15.10
C PRO A 327 20.81 11.14 -13.95
N SER A 328 22.08 11.31 -14.31
CA SER A 328 23.29 11.76 -13.57
C SER A 328 23.94 10.79 -12.55
N GLY A 329 25.13 10.27 -12.91
CA GLY A 329 26.41 10.66 -12.27
C GLY A 329 27.30 9.65 -11.49
N ASN A 330 28.14 8.86 -12.21
CA ASN A 330 29.47 8.29 -11.85
C ASN A 330 29.67 7.05 -10.91
N ALA A 331 30.63 6.20 -11.35
CA ALA A 331 30.74 4.75 -11.14
C ALA A 331 31.88 4.21 -10.22
N LYS A 332 31.68 2.98 -9.68
CA LYS A 332 32.55 1.74 -9.68
C LYS A 332 32.60 0.92 -8.34
N ARG A 333 32.36 -0.41 -8.46
CA ARG A 333 32.68 -1.66 -7.66
C ARG A 333 32.94 -1.62 -6.13
N LYS A 334 32.48 -2.70 -5.43
CA LYS A 334 32.15 -2.81 -3.99
C LYS A 334 31.12 -1.75 -3.64
N GLU A 335 29.86 -2.12 -3.77
CA GLU A 335 28.83 -1.15 -4.11
C GLU A 335 28.28 -0.48 -2.85
N LYS A 336 28.91 0.63 -2.46
CA LYS A 336 28.23 1.67 -1.69
C LYS A 336 27.11 2.22 -2.58
N ILE A 337 25.86 1.97 -2.21
CA ILE A 337 24.69 2.38 -2.99
C ILE A 337 24.17 3.68 -2.42
N ARG A 338 24.08 4.74 -3.24
CA ARG A 338 23.44 6.00 -2.87
C ARG A 338 22.29 6.30 -3.83
N ILE A 339 21.11 6.50 -3.27
CA ILE A 339 19.93 6.98 -4.00
C ILE A 339 19.71 8.42 -3.57
N GLU A 340 20.02 9.35 -4.46
CA GLU A 340 19.99 10.78 -4.21
C GLU A 340 18.55 11.32 -4.05
N ARG A 341 18.42 12.45 -3.35
CA ARG A 341 17.13 13.09 -3.05
C ARG A 341 16.33 13.48 -4.30
N ASN A 342 17.02 13.79 -5.40
CA ASN A 342 16.42 14.15 -6.68
C ASN A 342 15.85 12.94 -7.46
N LYS A 343 15.96 11.71 -6.93
CA LYS A 343 15.40 10.48 -7.52
C LYS A 343 14.31 9.90 -6.61
N PRO A 344 13.12 10.50 -6.49
CA PRO A 344 12.02 9.97 -5.66
C PRO A 344 11.41 8.68 -6.26
N PHE A 345 10.62 7.95 -5.48
CA PHE A 345 9.85 6.75 -5.90
C PHE A 345 10.72 5.57 -6.35
N ILE A 346 11.93 5.43 -5.80
CA ILE A 346 12.80 4.30 -6.13
C ILE A 346 12.43 3.09 -5.28
N THR A 347 12.18 1.97 -5.94
CA THR A 347 11.90 0.69 -5.27
C THR A 347 12.99 -0.34 -5.58
N LEU A 348 13.60 -0.91 -4.55
CA LEU A 348 14.52 -2.04 -4.64
C LEU A 348 13.85 -3.29 -4.08
N VAL A 349 13.74 -4.34 -4.92
CA VAL A 349 13.11 -5.61 -4.54
C VAL A 349 14.08 -6.76 -4.79
N GLY A 350 14.41 -7.50 -3.74
CA GLY A 350 15.14 -8.76 -3.82
C GLY A 350 14.22 -9.96 -3.98
N ASP A 351 14.80 -11.09 -4.39
CA ASP A 351 14.13 -12.39 -4.35
C ASP A 351 13.98 -12.82 -2.87
N PRO A 352 12.76 -13.02 -2.34
CA PRO A 352 12.58 -13.44 -0.95
C PRO A 352 13.17 -14.83 -0.66
N LYS A 353 13.34 -15.69 -1.68
CA LYS A 353 13.98 -17.02 -1.53
C LYS A 353 15.50 -16.91 -1.52
N ASN A 354 16.05 -15.91 -2.21
CA ASN A 354 17.49 -15.67 -2.34
C ASN A 354 17.78 -14.18 -2.18
N MET A 355 17.63 -13.66 -0.96
CA MET A 355 17.77 -12.22 -0.71
C MET A 355 19.18 -11.74 -1.09
N PRO A 356 19.30 -10.71 -1.95
CA PRO A 356 20.59 -10.19 -2.36
C PRO A 356 21.33 -9.57 -1.18
N ASN A 357 22.64 -9.83 -1.11
CA ASN A 357 23.55 -9.23 -0.13
C ASN A 357 24.13 -7.93 -0.69
N LEU A 358 23.69 -6.81 -0.13
CA LEU A 358 24.30 -5.49 -0.31
C LEU A 358 25.35 -5.35 0.79
N THR A 359 26.63 -5.36 0.41
CA THR A 359 27.75 -5.37 1.36
C THR A 359 28.75 -4.27 1.10
N PHE A 360 29.11 -3.54 2.15
CA PHE A 360 30.22 -2.59 2.16
C PHE A 360 30.92 -2.62 3.52
N ASP A 361 32.19 -2.24 3.59
CA ASP A 361 33.06 -2.31 4.79
C ASP A 361 33.50 -0.93 5.28
N GLY A 362 32.75 0.11 4.93
CA GLY A 362 33.06 1.49 5.29
C GLY A 362 32.90 1.75 6.79
N THR A 363 33.84 2.53 7.35
CA THR A 363 33.80 3.01 8.74
C THR A 363 33.82 4.54 8.81
N ALA A 364 33.42 5.09 9.95
CA ALA A 364 33.43 6.54 10.17
C ALA A 364 34.81 7.16 10.12
N LYS A 365 35.86 6.40 10.45
CA LYS A 365 37.25 6.84 10.27
C LYS A 365 37.56 7.16 8.81
N GLN A 366 36.96 6.41 7.88
CA GLN A 366 37.20 6.57 6.44
C GLN A 366 36.25 7.58 5.81
N TYR A 367 34.96 7.55 6.20
CA TYR A 367 33.90 8.27 5.49
C TYR A 367 33.10 9.24 6.38
N GLY A 368 33.32 9.26 7.69
CA GLY A 368 32.34 9.78 8.65
C GLY A 368 31.18 8.79 8.83
N THR A 369 30.50 8.85 9.98
CA THR A 369 29.45 7.88 10.35
C THR A 369 28.39 7.76 9.25
N VAL A 370 27.86 8.90 8.82
CA VAL A 370 26.77 9.00 7.87
C VAL A 370 27.12 8.41 6.50
N ASP A 371 28.31 8.69 5.99
CA ASP A 371 28.76 8.21 4.68
C ASP A 371 29.48 6.85 4.76
N SER A 372 29.58 6.23 5.95
CA SER A 372 30.04 4.84 6.08
C SER A 372 29.02 3.80 5.62
N ALA A 373 27.77 4.24 5.39
CA ALA A 373 26.62 3.42 5.03
C ALA A 373 26.82 2.55 3.79
N THR A 374 26.37 1.29 3.85
CA THR A 374 26.31 0.37 2.70
C THR A 374 25.22 0.80 1.70
N LEU A 375 24.03 1.10 2.21
CA LEU A 375 22.93 1.70 1.44
C LEU A 375 22.57 3.05 2.06
N ILE A 376 22.61 4.11 1.24
CA ILE A 376 22.13 5.46 1.56
C ILE A 376 20.93 5.74 0.67
N THR A 377 19.77 6.00 1.27
CA THR A 377 18.62 6.56 0.54
C THR A 377 18.24 7.93 1.10
N GLU A 378 18.30 8.92 0.22
CA GLU A 378 17.81 10.28 0.43
C GLU A 378 16.51 10.53 -0.35
N SER A 379 16.05 9.51 -1.07
CA SER A 379 14.88 9.48 -1.94
C SER A 379 13.59 9.40 -1.13
N SER A 380 12.67 10.33 -1.37
CA SER A 380 11.32 10.22 -0.81
C SER A 380 10.52 9.12 -1.51
N TYR A 381 9.62 8.46 -0.78
CA TYR A 381 8.87 7.30 -1.28
C TYR A 381 9.74 6.10 -1.65
N PHE A 382 10.92 5.98 -1.03
CA PHE A 382 11.77 4.82 -1.25
C PHE A 382 11.12 3.55 -0.68
N MET A 383 11.16 2.44 -1.42
CA MET A 383 10.75 1.13 -0.92
C MET A 383 11.88 0.10 -1.07
N GLY A 384 12.25 -0.57 0.02
CA GLY A 384 13.19 -1.68 0.01
C GLY A 384 12.52 -2.96 0.50
N ALA A 385 12.50 -4.02 -0.30
CA ALA A 385 11.92 -5.30 0.11
C ALA A 385 12.84 -6.49 -0.16
N ASN A 386 12.90 -7.42 0.79
CA ASN A 386 13.67 -8.68 0.68
C ASN A 386 15.17 -8.46 0.42
N LEU A 387 15.82 -7.56 1.16
CA LEU A 387 17.23 -7.22 0.99
C LEU A 387 18.04 -7.60 2.23
N ASN A 388 19.26 -8.12 2.04
CA ASN A 388 20.27 -8.19 3.10
C ASN A 388 21.20 -6.98 2.97
N ILE A 389 21.06 -5.98 3.83
CA ILE A 389 21.89 -4.78 3.86
C ILE A 389 22.89 -4.94 5.01
N VAL A 390 24.16 -5.16 4.67
CA VAL A 390 25.18 -5.60 5.62
C VAL A 390 26.40 -4.69 5.56
N ASN A 391 26.76 -4.07 6.68
CA ASN A 391 28.10 -3.51 6.82
C ASN A 391 29.04 -4.58 7.37
N THR A 392 30.09 -4.92 6.62
CA THR A 392 31.04 -5.98 6.95
C THR A 392 32.30 -5.45 7.63
N ALA A 393 32.33 -4.19 8.07
CA ALA A 393 33.41 -3.67 8.89
C ALA A 393 33.61 -4.54 10.14
N PRO A 394 34.87 -4.73 10.59
CA PRO A 394 35.13 -5.49 11.81
C PRO A 394 34.39 -4.91 13.00
N ARG A 395 33.99 -5.78 13.93
CA ARG A 395 33.46 -5.35 15.23
C ARG A 395 34.45 -4.37 15.88
N PRO A 396 33.98 -3.22 16.41
CA PRO A 396 34.83 -2.34 17.21
C PRO A 396 35.46 -3.10 18.38
N ASP A 397 36.76 -2.91 18.59
CA ASP A 397 37.54 -3.53 19.67
C ASP A 397 37.74 -2.59 20.88
N GLY A 398 36.97 -1.50 20.93
CA GLY A 398 37.10 -0.42 21.91
C GLY A 398 38.36 0.46 21.79
N LYS A 399 39.30 0.14 20.89
CA LYS A 399 40.57 0.86 20.71
C LYS A 399 40.57 1.72 19.44
N MET A 400 39.80 1.32 18.44
CA MET A 400 39.74 2.01 17.16
C MET A 400 38.88 3.29 17.21
N VAL A 401 39.50 4.46 17.04
CA VAL A 401 38.80 5.73 16.84
C VAL A 401 38.11 5.73 15.48
N GLY A 402 36.80 6.02 15.45
CA GLY A 402 36.00 6.08 14.22
C GLY A 402 35.49 4.71 13.73
N ALA A 403 35.26 3.76 14.62
CA ALA A 403 34.82 2.39 14.28
C ALA A 403 33.35 2.26 13.88
N GLN A 404 32.55 3.33 13.98
CA GLN A 404 31.13 3.31 13.59
C GLN A 404 30.98 2.90 12.12
N ALA A 405 30.01 2.04 11.82
CA ALA A 405 29.89 1.43 10.50
C ALA A 405 28.42 1.17 10.14
N VAL A 406 27.86 2.08 9.35
CA VAL A 406 26.42 2.05 9.02
C VAL A 406 26.14 1.00 7.95
N ALA A 407 25.10 0.20 8.13
CA ALA A 407 24.58 -0.69 7.09
C ALA A 407 23.56 0.07 6.22
N LEU A 408 22.55 0.66 6.85
CA LEU A 408 21.51 1.44 6.17
C LEU A 408 21.45 2.85 6.73
N ARG A 409 21.47 3.85 5.85
CA ARG A 409 21.02 5.21 6.15
C ARG A 409 19.77 5.54 5.36
N VAL A 410 18.71 5.96 6.04
CA VAL A 410 17.47 6.47 5.44
C VAL A 410 17.23 7.91 5.90
N SER A 411 17.08 8.82 4.93
CA SER A 411 16.84 10.26 5.19
C SER A 411 15.83 10.90 4.23
N GLY A 412 15.25 10.09 3.34
CA GLY A 412 14.17 10.46 2.44
C GLY A 412 12.81 10.21 3.09
N ASP A 413 11.91 11.18 2.99
CA ASP A 413 10.60 11.11 3.65
C ASP A 413 9.72 10.02 3.01
N ARG A 414 8.86 9.39 3.81
CA ARG A 414 7.91 8.35 3.35
C ARG A 414 8.63 7.11 2.80
N SER A 415 9.62 6.59 3.53
CA SER A 415 10.39 5.40 3.10
C SER A 415 9.94 4.13 3.82
N ALA A 416 9.75 3.03 3.07
CA ALA A 416 9.30 1.74 3.62
C ALA A 416 10.31 0.62 3.40
N PHE A 417 10.45 -0.25 4.40
CA PHE A 417 11.29 -1.45 4.36
C PHE A 417 10.48 -2.67 4.78
N TYR A 418 10.48 -3.70 3.94
CA TYR A 418 9.71 -4.93 4.14
C TYR A 418 10.62 -6.16 4.09
N ASN A 419 10.59 -6.99 5.14
CA ASN A 419 11.36 -8.24 5.17
C ASN A 419 12.85 -8.03 4.82
N CYS A 420 13.45 -6.97 5.34
CA CYS A 420 14.87 -6.67 5.13
C CYS A 420 15.70 -7.13 6.33
N ARG A 421 16.92 -7.62 6.08
CA ARG A 421 17.93 -7.87 7.11
C ARG A 421 18.94 -6.72 7.10
N ILE A 422 19.02 -5.96 8.19
CA ILE A 422 19.93 -4.82 8.34
C ILE A 422 20.95 -5.21 9.42
N ILE A 423 22.18 -5.50 9.00
CA ILE A 423 23.17 -6.17 9.84
C ILE A 423 24.46 -5.34 9.91
N GLY A 424 24.92 -5.09 11.13
CA GLY A 424 26.21 -4.46 11.40
C GLY A 424 26.60 -4.66 12.87
N PHE A 425 27.43 -3.76 13.38
CA PHE A 425 27.77 -3.68 14.80
C PHE A 425 27.32 -2.33 15.36
N GLN A 426 28.26 -1.39 15.53
CA GLN A 426 27.97 -0.04 15.98
C GLN A 426 27.38 0.81 14.85
N ASP A 427 26.30 1.55 15.16
CA ASP A 427 25.61 2.48 14.25
C ASP A 427 24.98 1.79 13.02
N THR A 428 24.48 0.55 13.17
CA THR A 428 23.97 -0.28 12.04
C THR A 428 22.90 0.42 11.18
N LEU A 429 21.90 1.04 11.78
CA LEU A 429 20.79 1.73 11.11
C LEU A 429 20.78 3.21 11.50
N CYS A 430 21.13 4.06 10.53
CA CYS A 430 20.96 5.50 10.61
C CYS A 430 19.57 5.88 10.09
N ASP A 431 18.59 5.85 10.98
CA ASP A 431 17.23 6.33 10.78
C ASP A 431 17.17 7.86 10.99
N ASP A 432 17.73 8.57 10.00
CA ASP A 432 18.23 9.94 10.08
C ASP A 432 17.09 10.97 10.24
N ARG A 433 16.17 11.05 9.29
CA ARG A 433 15.04 12.00 9.29
C ARG A 433 13.98 11.63 8.25
N GLY A 434 12.72 11.98 8.51
CA GLY A 434 11.57 11.65 7.65
C GLY A 434 10.63 10.64 8.30
N ASN A 435 9.49 10.38 7.65
CA ASN A 435 8.53 9.36 8.05
C ASN A 435 8.94 8.00 7.48
N HIS A 436 9.21 7.01 8.32
CA HIS A 436 9.66 5.69 7.87
C HIS A 436 8.83 4.54 8.44
N SER A 437 8.75 3.44 7.69
CA SER A 437 8.12 2.21 8.14
C SER A 437 9.06 1.03 7.93
N PHE A 438 9.30 0.25 8.98
CA PHE A 438 10.05 -1.00 8.94
C PHE A 438 9.10 -2.11 9.37
N LYS A 439 8.72 -2.99 8.45
CA LYS A 439 7.80 -4.11 8.73
C LYS A 439 8.47 -5.45 8.46
N ASP A 440 8.39 -6.35 9.43
CA ASP A 440 8.97 -7.70 9.37
C ASP A 440 10.49 -7.70 9.12
N CYS A 441 11.20 -6.64 9.55
CA CYS A 441 12.65 -6.55 9.37
C CYS A 441 13.40 -7.26 10.49
N HIS A 442 14.61 -7.73 10.19
CA HIS A 442 15.57 -8.21 11.18
C HIS A 442 16.73 -7.22 11.29
N ILE A 443 16.94 -6.64 12.47
CA ILE A 443 17.96 -5.61 12.70
C ILE A 443 18.95 -6.14 13.74
N ARG A 444 20.23 -6.23 13.37
CA ARG A 444 21.30 -6.77 14.23
C ARG A 444 22.42 -5.75 14.43
N GLY A 445 22.82 -5.53 15.68
CA GLY A 445 23.93 -4.65 16.02
C GLY A 445 24.35 -4.71 17.49
N THR A 446 25.21 -3.76 17.89
CA THR A 446 25.79 -3.69 19.25
C THR A 446 25.46 -2.38 19.97
N VAL A 447 26.09 -1.28 19.55
CA VAL A 447 26.02 0.04 20.21
C VAL A 447 25.31 1.03 19.28
N ASP A 448 24.32 1.73 19.82
CA ASP A 448 23.53 2.76 19.13
C ASP A 448 23.05 2.32 17.75
N PHE A 449 22.75 1.04 17.61
CA PHE A 449 22.66 0.45 16.28
C PHE A 449 21.35 0.79 15.56
N ILE A 450 20.42 1.50 16.21
CA ILE A 450 19.33 2.26 15.60
C ILE A 450 19.41 3.71 16.12
N PHE A 451 19.76 4.67 15.26
CA PHE A 451 19.99 6.06 15.67
C PHE A 451 19.57 7.08 14.62
N GLY A 452 19.33 8.33 15.07
CA GLY A 452 18.88 9.43 14.22
C GLY A 452 17.59 10.09 14.72
N SER A 453 16.97 10.94 13.90
CA SER A 453 15.80 11.76 14.24
C SER A 453 14.58 11.48 13.34
N GLY A 454 14.48 10.29 12.76
CA GLY A 454 13.28 9.85 12.03
C GLY A 454 12.00 9.82 12.89
N THR A 455 10.86 9.90 12.22
CA THR A 455 9.55 9.52 12.76
C THR A 455 9.23 8.14 12.20
N SER A 456 9.43 7.10 13.00
CA SER A 456 9.52 5.74 12.44
C SER A 456 8.68 4.73 13.19
N LEU A 457 7.97 3.88 12.43
CA LEU A 457 7.21 2.76 12.92
C LEU A 457 7.92 1.45 12.57
N TYR A 458 8.37 0.73 13.60
CA TYR A 458 8.95 -0.60 13.51
C TYR A 458 7.89 -1.63 13.90
N LEU A 459 7.21 -2.19 12.90
CA LEU A 459 6.09 -3.11 13.07
C LEU A 459 6.56 -4.56 12.89
N ASN A 460 6.29 -5.42 13.88
CA ASN A 460 6.62 -6.85 13.83
C ASN A 460 8.08 -7.15 13.45
N SER A 461 9.02 -6.26 13.81
CA SER A 461 10.44 -6.42 13.49
C SER A 461 11.21 -7.08 14.63
N GLU A 462 12.20 -7.91 14.28
CA GLU A 462 13.10 -8.57 15.22
C GLU A 462 14.37 -7.73 15.42
N ILE A 463 14.75 -7.55 16.68
CA ILE A 463 15.97 -6.87 17.08
C ILE A 463 16.89 -7.90 17.73
N PHE A 464 18.07 -8.09 17.15
CA PHE A 464 19.09 -9.01 17.67
C PHE A 464 20.31 -8.24 18.16
N VAL A 465 20.62 -8.35 19.45
CA VAL A 465 21.73 -7.63 20.09
C VAL A 465 22.94 -8.53 20.22
N GLU A 466 23.99 -8.21 19.48
CA GLU A 466 25.20 -9.02 19.43
C GLU A 466 26.07 -8.81 20.68
N GLY A 467 26.36 -9.89 21.41
CA GLY A 467 27.29 -9.88 22.54
C GLY A 467 28.74 -10.06 22.12
N ASP A 468 29.69 -9.66 22.96
CA ASP A 468 31.11 -9.97 22.74
C ASP A 468 31.35 -11.50 22.81
N PRO A 469 31.95 -12.13 21.78
CA PRO A 469 32.31 -13.55 21.83
C PRO A 469 33.25 -13.92 22.99
N GLU A 470 34.08 -12.98 23.46
CA GLU A 470 35.03 -13.15 24.55
C GLU A 470 34.40 -12.87 25.94
N GLY A 471 33.16 -12.37 25.97
CA GLY A 471 32.38 -12.16 27.19
C GLY A 471 32.71 -10.88 27.95
N ASP A 472 33.41 -9.92 27.34
CA ASP A 472 33.64 -8.59 27.92
C ASP A 472 32.30 -7.83 28.05
N PRO A 473 31.95 -7.27 29.23
CA PRO A 473 30.75 -6.47 29.41
C PRO A 473 30.85 -5.13 28.67
N GLU A 474 30.68 -5.15 27.35
CA GLU A 474 30.53 -3.95 26.55
C GLU A 474 29.08 -3.45 26.63
N MET A 475 28.91 -2.13 26.82
CA MET A 475 27.60 -1.48 26.92
C MET A 475 26.86 -1.55 25.57
N ALA A 476 25.97 -2.52 25.41
CA ALA A 476 25.11 -2.64 24.24
C ALA A 476 23.87 -1.74 24.38
N VAL A 477 23.56 -0.98 23.32
CA VAL A 477 22.47 0.00 23.32
C VAL A 477 21.71 -0.11 22.00
N ILE A 478 20.41 -0.35 22.08
CA ILE A 478 19.58 -0.54 20.88
C ILE A 478 19.34 0.80 20.19
N THR A 479 18.79 1.78 20.92
CA THR A 479 18.39 3.07 20.33
C THR A 479 19.19 4.26 20.85
N ALA A 480 19.54 5.17 19.93
CA ALA A 480 20.10 6.48 20.23
C ALA A 480 19.32 7.53 19.42
N GLN A 481 18.10 7.84 19.87
CA GLN A 481 17.23 8.75 19.15
C GLN A 481 17.67 10.21 19.38
N ALA A 482 17.60 11.02 18.32
CA ALA A 482 18.30 12.29 18.19
C ALA A 482 17.41 13.54 18.31
N ARG A 483 16.20 13.39 18.86
CA ARG A 483 15.29 14.52 19.09
C ARG A 483 15.85 15.47 20.13
N GLU A 484 15.89 16.76 19.80
CA GLU A 484 16.47 17.79 20.67
C GLU A 484 15.39 18.44 21.53
N SER A 485 14.17 18.64 21.00
CA SER A 485 13.08 19.33 21.72
C SER A 485 11.79 18.52 21.85
N SER A 486 11.05 18.74 22.95
CA SER A 486 9.70 18.20 23.15
C SER A 486 8.65 18.74 22.16
N SER A 487 8.96 19.81 21.43
CA SER A 487 8.12 20.37 20.36
C SER A 487 8.28 19.67 19.00
N GLU A 488 9.34 18.90 18.80
CA GLU A 488 9.53 18.10 17.59
C GLU A 488 8.61 16.88 17.62
N ASP A 489 8.01 16.51 16.49
CA ASP A 489 7.15 15.33 16.40
C ASP A 489 7.88 14.10 15.83
N THR A 490 9.18 14.00 16.10
CA THR A 490 10.02 12.85 15.73
C THR A 490 10.09 11.79 16.84
N GLY A 491 10.49 10.57 16.52
CA GLY A 491 10.58 9.49 17.49
C GLY A 491 10.38 8.12 16.89
N TYR A 492 10.69 7.11 17.67
CA TYR A 492 10.56 5.71 17.26
C TYR A 492 9.42 5.03 18.01
N SER A 493 8.56 4.34 17.28
CA SER A 493 7.54 3.44 17.81
C SER A 493 7.82 2.01 17.36
N PHE A 494 8.12 1.14 18.32
CA PHE A 494 8.31 -0.29 18.12
C PHE A 494 7.04 -1.01 18.56
N VAL A 495 6.42 -1.80 17.67
CA VAL A 495 5.14 -2.45 17.95
C VAL A 495 5.19 -3.91 17.52
N HIS A 496 4.82 -4.83 18.44
CA HIS A 496 4.83 -6.29 18.22
C HIS A 496 6.19 -6.89 17.85
N GLY A 497 7.27 -6.18 18.15
CA GLY A 497 8.63 -6.65 17.91
C GLY A 497 9.08 -7.71 18.92
N ARG A 498 10.29 -8.22 18.71
CA ARG A 498 10.97 -9.13 19.63
C ARG A 498 12.43 -8.71 19.78
N ILE A 499 12.91 -8.63 21.02
CA ILE A 499 14.29 -8.29 21.35
C ILE A 499 14.98 -9.53 21.94
N THR A 500 15.99 -10.02 21.23
CA THR A 500 16.83 -11.16 21.65
C THR A 500 18.29 -10.83 21.41
N GLY A 501 19.20 -11.73 21.78
CA GLY A 501 20.63 -11.51 21.54
C GLY A 501 21.51 -12.38 22.42
N THR A 502 22.81 -12.26 22.18
CA THR A 502 23.87 -12.88 23.00
C THR A 502 24.52 -11.88 23.95
N ALA A 503 24.25 -10.58 23.78
CA ALA A 503 24.71 -9.53 24.67
C ALA A 503 24.13 -9.69 26.08
N LYS A 504 24.83 -9.14 27.06
CA LYS A 504 24.34 -9.00 28.44
C LYS A 504 24.22 -7.52 28.75
N ASP A 505 23.33 -7.17 29.67
CA ASP A 505 23.21 -5.83 30.22
C ASP A 505 22.85 -4.75 29.17
N VAL A 506 21.89 -5.07 28.31
CA VAL A 506 21.50 -4.27 27.15
C VAL A 506 20.54 -3.13 27.55
N PHE A 507 20.81 -1.90 27.08
CA PHE A 507 19.87 -0.79 27.19
C PHE A 507 18.96 -0.71 25.95
N LEU A 508 17.64 -0.57 26.18
CA LEU A 508 16.64 -0.31 25.14
C LEU A 508 16.91 1.01 24.39
N GLY A 509 17.53 1.96 25.08
CA GLY A 509 18.04 3.18 24.47
C GLY A 509 18.82 4.06 25.43
N ARG A 510 19.58 4.99 24.86
CA ARG A 510 20.26 6.05 25.60
C ARG A 510 19.93 7.43 25.05
N ALA A 511 19.92 8.41 25.95
CA ALA A 511 19.65 9.79 25.58
C ALA A 511 20.82 10.42 24.82
N TRP A 512 20.86 10.21 23.51
CA TRP A 512 21.90 10.79 22.65
C TRP A 512 21.78 12.31 22.58
N LYS A 513 20.55 12.82 22.48
CA LYS A 513 20.19 14.25 22.42
C LYS A 513 19.31 14.66 23.61
N SER A 514 18.86 15.92 23.64
CA SER A 514 18.21 16.46 24.85
C SER A 514 16.78 15.98 25.09
N SER A 515 15.99 15.60 24.08
CA SER A 515 14.59 15.19 24.28
C SER A 515 14.17 13.95 23.48
N PRO A 516 14.97 12.86 23.52
CA PRO A 516 14.75 11.66 22.72
C PRO A 516 13.38 11.04 23.00
N ARG A 517 12.73 10.50 21.97
CA ARG A 517 11.42 9.84 22.09
C ARG A 517 11.45 8.45 21.47
N VAL A 518 11.28 7.43 22.32
CA VAL A 518 11.25 6.02 21.91
C VAL A 518 10.17 5.29 22.72
N VAL A 519 9.32 4.54 22.05
CA VAL A 519 8.24 3.76 22.66
C VAL A 519 8.30 2.32 22.18
N TYR A 520 8.28 1.37 23.12
CA TYR A 520 8.09 -0.05 22.84
C TYR A 520 6.69 -0.47 23.29
N SER A 521 5.92 -1.05 22.39
CA SER A 521 4.55 -1.52 22.62
C SER A 521 4.41 -2.99 22.21
N TYR A 522 3.77 -3.80 23.06
CA TYR A 522 3.55 -5.23 22.78
C TYR A 522 4.82 -6.00 22.38
N THR A 523 5.99 -5.53 22.82
CA THR A 523 7.29 -6.09 22.43
C THR A 523 7.68 -7.17 23.43
N GLU A 524 8.11 -8.31 22.93
CA GLU A 524 8.69 -9.38 23.75
C GLU A 524 10.18 -9.10 23.98
N MET A 525 10.62 -9.09 25.24
CA MET A 525 11.99 -8.75 25.64
C MET A 525 12.62 -9.91 26.40
N ASP A 526 13.75 -10.40 25.91
CA ASP A 526 14.52 -11.46 26.56
C ASP A 526 15.29 -10.97 27.81
N GLU A 527 15.83 -11.89 28.61
CA GLU A 527 16.51 -11.59 29.89
C GLU A 527 17.81 -10.77 29.77
N ILE A 528 18.23 -10.45 28.54
CA ILE A 528 19.44 -9.66 28.25
C ILE A 528 19.30 -8.17 28.58
N ILE A 529 18.06 -7.67 28.77
CA ILE A 529 17.80 -6.26 29.04
C ILE A 529 18.27 -5.87 30.45
N HIS A 530 19.09 -4.82 30.53
CA HIS A 530 19.52 -4.22 31.79
C HIS A 530 18.29 -3.90 32.66
N PRO A 531 18.28 -4.18 33.98
CA PRO A 531 17.11 -3.98 34.84
C PRO A 531 16.53 -2.55 34.77
N GLY A 532 17.40 -1.54 34.77
CA GLY A 532 17.07 -0.12 34.56
C GLY A 532 16.47 0.22 33.17
N GLY A 533 16.69 -0.64 32.17
CA GLY A 533 16.13 -0.58 30.80
C GLY A 533 16.68 0.53 29.91
N TRP A 534 16.90 1.72 30.46
CA TRP A 534 17.20 2.94 29.70
C TRP A 534 18.34 3.74 30.33
N SER A 535 19.05 4.53 29.53
CA SER A 535 20.15 5.37 30.01
C SER A 535 19.90 6.85 29.71
N SER A 536 20.12 7.71 30.71
CA SER A 536 20.21 9.17 30.51
C SER A 536 21.54 9.61 29.88
N ASN A 537 22.37 8.64 29.45
CA ASN A 537 23.70 8.86 28.91
C ASN A 537 24.61 9.66 29.86
N ARG A 538 24.49 9.40 31.16
CA ARG A 538 25.20 10.09 32.26
C ARG A 538 24.96 11.60 32.30
N GLN A 539 23.82 12.07 31.78
CA GLN A 539 23.39 13.47 31.85
C GLN A 539 22.08 13.55 32.64
N PRO A 540 22.14 13.85 33.95
CA PRO A 540 20.96 13.88 34.82
C PRO A 540 19.84 14.77 34.28
N ASP A 541 20.16 15.94 33.73
CA ASP A 541 19.18 16.89 33.18
C ASP A 541 18.36 16.29 32.02
N ARG A 542 18.91 15.32 31.28
CA ARG A 542 18.17 14.64 30.20
C ARG A 542 17.10 13.69 30.73
N ALA A 543 17.23 13.21 31.96
CA ALA A 543 16.21 12.36 32.58
C ALA A 543 14.87 13.10 32.74
N GLU A 544 14.87 14.43 32.76
CA GLU A 544 13.66 15.24 32.90
C GLU A 544 12.90 15.41 31.57
N THR A 545 13.60 15.26 30.44
CA THR A 545 13.11 15.64 29.11
C THR A 545 12.93 14.45 28.16
N VAL A 546 13.52 13.29 28.47
CA VAL A 546 13.33 12.06 27.69
C VAL A 546 11.86 11.61 27.69
N TYR A 547 11.43 11.04 26.58
CA TYR A 547 10.16 10.31 26.48
C TYR A 547 10.45 8.86 26.13
N TYR A 548 10.74 8.07 27.15
CA TYR A 548 10.91 6.62 27.02
C TYR A 548 9.69 5.90 27.55
N GLY A 549 9.01 5.18 26.68
CA GLY A 549 7.75 4.52 26.97
C GLY A 549 7.84 3.01 26.78
N GLU A 550 7.29 2.27 27.74
CA GLU A 550 6.98 0.85 27.60
C GLU A 550 5.47 0.66 27.79
N TYR A 551 4.84 -0.09 26.88
CA TYR A 551 3.41 -0.37 26.91
C TYR A 551 3.15 -1.85 26.66
N LYS A 552 2.63 -2.54 27.68
CA LYS A 552 2.24 -3.97 27.59
C LYS A 552 3.33 -4.85 26.96
N CYS A 553 4.61 -4.54 27.23
CA CYS A 553 5.74 -5.39 26.85
C CYS A 553 5.75 -6.65 27.71
N THR A 554 6.29 -7.74 27.17
CA THR A 554 6.29 -9.06 27.80
C THR A 554 7.68 -9.70 27.74
N GLY A 555 7.86 -10.86 28.37
CA GLY A 555 9.15 -11.55 28.43
C GLY A 555 9.97 -11.21 29.67
N LYS A 556 11.09 -11.93 29.86
CA LYS A 556 11.89 -11.87 31.09
C LYS A 556 12.60 -10.52 31.28
N GLY A 557 12.91 -9.80 30.20
CA GLY A 557 13.53 -8.47 30.25
C GLY A 557 12.55 -7.32 30.47
N ALA A 558 11.24 -7.58 30.37
CA ALA A 558 10.19 -6.58 30.58
C ALA A 558 9.84 -6.48 32.08
N THR A 559 10.71 -5.82 32.86
CA THR A 559 10.58 -5.68 34.32
C THR A 559 10.36 -4.23 34.76
N PRO A 560 9.12 -3.68 34.67
CA PRO A 560 8.82 -2.28 35.00
C PRO A 560 9.31 -1.81 36.38
N ALA A 561 9.26 -2.69 37.39
CA ALA A 561 9.63 -2.36 38.76
C ALA A 561 11.11 -1.99 38.96
N THR A 562 11.99 -2.42 38.03
CA THR A 562 13.43 -2.16 38.11
C THR A 562 13.88 -1.02 37.20
N ARG A 563 12.96 -0.43 36.41
CA ARG A 563 13.29 0.62 35.44
C ARG A 563 13.74 1.90 36.11
N GLU A 564 14.54 2.67 35.38
CA GLU A 564 14.88 4.03 35.76
C GLU A 564 13.62 4.89 35.97
N LYS A 565 13.67 5.81 36.94
CA LYS A 565 12.49 6.57 37.39
C LYS A 565 11.85 7.45 36.30
N PHE A 566 12.62 7.84 35.29
CA PHE A 566 12.15 8.67 34.17
C PHE A 566 11.45 7.86 33.07
N VAL A 567 11.44 6.52 33.16
CA VAL A 567 10.79 5.63 32.20
C VAL A 567 9.30 5.60 32.46
N LYS A 568 8.50 5.74 31.39
CA LYS A 568 7.04 5.77 31.46
C LYS A 568 6.46 4.40 31.16
N GLN A 569 5.71 3.86 32.11
CA GLN A 569 4.78 2.78 31.84
C GLN A 569 3.49 3.43 31.32
N LEU A 570 3.26 3.34 30.02
CA LEU A 570 2.20 4.11 29.37
C LEU A 570 0.83 3.51 29.71
N SER A 571 -0.16 4.37 29.92
CA SER A 571 -1.57 3.98 29.88
C SER A 571 -2.05 3.75 28.44
N ASP A 572 -3.22 3.13 28.27
CA ASP A 572 -3.84 2.93 26.95
C ASP A 572 -3.97 4.24 26.17
N ALA A 573 -4.32 5.35 26.85
CA ALA A 573 -4.47 6.66 26.23
C ALA A 573 -3.12 7.29 25.81
N GLU A 574 -2.07 7.08 26.60
CA GLU A 574 -0.73 7.59 26.29
C GLU A 574 -0.03 6.78 25.19
N ALA A 575 -0.35 5.48 25.08
CA ALA A 575 0.20 4.61 24.05
C ALA A 575 -0.49 4.78 22.68
N GLN A 576 -1.78 5.15 22.67
CA GLN A 576 -2.60 5.22 21.46
C GLN A 576 -1.99 6.01 20.29
N PRO A 577 -1.35 7.19 20.49
CA PRO A 577 -0.73 7.94 19.40
C PRO A 577 0.43 7.21 18.71
N PHE A 578 1.08 6.28 19.41
CA PHE A 578 2.18 5.47 18.89
C PHE A 578 1.72 4.14 18.28
N LEU A 579 0.42 3.83 18.41
CA LEU A 579 -0.21 2.58 17.98
C LEU A 579 -1.11 2.76 16.76
N VAL A 580 -0.80 3.69 15.87
CA VAL A 580 -1.58 3.96 14.64
C VAL A 580 -0.63 4.18 13.46
N LEU A 581 -1.05 3.80 12.25
CA LEU A 581 -0.26 4.08 11.03
C LEU A 581 -0.06 5.59 10.81
N ASP A 582 -1.00 6.40 11.30
CA ASP A 582 -0.94 7.85 11.20
C ASP A 582 0.20 8.46 12.02
N TYR A 583 0.82 7.72 12.94
CA TYR A 583 2.05 8.14 13.62
C TYR A 583 3.16 8.52 12.62
N VAL A 584 3.21 7.80 11.49
CA VAL A 584 4.12 8.07 10.38
C VAL A 584 3.37 8.54 9.13
N GLU A 585 2.12 8.97 9.26
CA GLU A 585 1.21 9.28 8.14
C GLU A 585 1.03 8.13 7.13
N GLY A 586 1.23 6.88 7.53
CA GLY A 586 1.27 5.71 6.62
C GLY A 586 -0.03 5.50 5.83
N THR A 587 -1.16 5.99 6.31
CA THR A 587 -2.44 5.98 5.57
C THR A 587 -2.43 6.88 4.31
N LYS A 588 -1.40 7.69 4.10
CA LYS A 588 -1.27 8.59 2.95
C LYS A 588 -0.24 8.12 1.91
N TRP A 589 0.77 7.36 2.31
CA TRP A 589 1.91 7.05 1.42
C TRP A 589 2.36 5.60 1.42
N LEU A 590 2.06 4.83 2.47
CA LEU A 590 2.59 3.47 2.58
C LEU A 590 1.88 2.55 1.59
N LEU A 591 2.61 1.90 0.69
CA LEU A 591 2.07 0.90 -0.25
C LEU A 591 2.34 -0.52 0.24
N PRO A 592 1.61 -1.54 -0.23
CA PRO A 592 1.88 -2.93 0.08
C PRO A 592 3.32 -3.32 -0.26
N PRO A 593 3.90 -4.36 0.39
CA PRO A 593 5.22 -4.85 0.05
C PRO A 593 5.36 -5.12 -1.46
N PRO A 594 6.36 -4.54 -2.14
CA PRO A 594 6.52 -4.71 -3.57
C PRO A 594 6.94 -6.15 -3.89
N THR A 595 6.26 -6.77 -4.87
CA THR A 595 6.56 -8.13 -5.33
C THR A 595 7.60 -8.10 -6.46
N ALA A 596 8.65 -8.94 -6.39
CA ALA A 596 9.68 -8.99 -7.41
C ALA A 596 9.10 -9.40 -8.79
N PRO A 597 9.30 -8.61 -9.85
CA PRO A 597 8.91 -9.01 -11.19
C PRO A 597 9.98 -9.94 -11.79
N TYR A 598 9.64 -11.20 -12.10
CA TYR A 598 10.48 -12.03 -12.99
C TYR A 598 10.05 -11.82 -14.46
N PRO A 599 10.99 -11.72 -15.44
CA PRO A 599 10.81 -10.90 -16.64
C PRO A 599 10.62 -11.73 -17.93
N HIS A 600 10.14 -11.08 -19.00
CA HIS A 600 10.84 -10.93 -20.29
C HIS A 600 9.96 -10.15 -21.29
N SER A 601 10.32 -8.89 -21.59
CA SER A 601 10.52 -8.34 -22.94
C SER A 601 10.57 -6.81 -22.88
N ILE A 602 11.76 -6.25 -23.08
CA ILE A 602 11.97 -4.81 -23.26
C ILE A 602 11.64 -4.50 -24.72
N ALA A 603 10.60 -3.71 -24.97
CA ALA A 603 10.35 -3.12 -26.28
C ALA A 603 10.86 -1.68 -26.29
N ASN A 604 11.80 -1.42 -27.20
CA ASN A 604 12.45 -0.13 -27.44
C ASN A 604 11.44 1.00 -27.69
N SER A 605 11.63 2.14 -27.04
CA SER A 605 10.90 3.36 -27.37
C SER A 605 11.50 4.00 -28.63
N SER A 606 10.69 4.12 -29.67
CA SER A 606 10.91 5.03 -30.78
C SER A 606 9.84 6.12 -30.77
N ARG A 607 10.29 7.37 -30.96
CA ARG A 607 9.51 8.60 -31.08
C ARG A 607 8.37 8.50 -32.10
N LEU A 608 7.26 9.23 -31.85
CA LEU A 608 6.43 10.02 -32.79
C LEU A 608 5.40 10.79 -31.94
N VAL A 609 5.53 12.10 -31.73
CA VAL A 609 5.03 13.26 -32.53
C VAL A 609 3.50 13.40 -32.57
N SER A 610 3.10 14.61 -32.14
CA SER A 610 1.81 15.34 -32.15
C SER A 610 0.67 14.92 -33.09
N THR A 611 -0.57 15.13 -32.61
CA THR A 611 -1.62 16.03 -33.18
C THR A 611 -2.81 16.04 -32.20
N SER A 612 -3.06 17.11 -31.45
CA SER A 612 -3.95 18.25 -31.78
C SER A 612 -5.45 17.92 -31.93
N SER A 613 -6.24 18.53 -31.04
CA SER A 613 -7.52 19.20 -31.32
C SER A 613 -8.67 18.38 -31.91
N LEU A 614 -9.68 18.09 -31.07
CA LEU A 614 -11.12 18.21 -31.35
C LEU A 614 -11.88 17.91 -30.04
N GLU A 615 -12.54 18.92 -29.48
CA GLU A 615 -13.82 18.85 -28.74
C GLU A 615 -14.03 20.10 -27.87
N LYS A 616 -13.96 21.27 -28.51
CA LYS A 616 -14.79 22.42 -28.13
C LYS A 616 -15.92 22.52 -29.15
N LYS A 617 -17.10 21.99 -28.84
CA LYS A 617 -18.43 22.47 -29.30
C LYS A 617 -19.51 21.47 -28.89
N LYS A 618 -20.21 21.75 -27.79
CA LYS A 618 -21.67 21.64 -27.64
C LYS A 618 -22.09 21.90 -26.19
N LYS A 619 -22.46 23.14 -25.90
CA LYS A 619 -23.78 23.53 -25.35
C LYS A 619 -23.73 24.95 -24.83
N LYS A 620 -24.41 25.84 -25.55
CA LYS A 620 -25.02 27.06 -25.03
C LYS A 620 -26.46 27.06 -25.54
N GLU A 621 -27.36 27.65 -24.74
CA GLU A 621 -28.79 27.91 -24.94
C GLU A 621 -29.79 26.87 -24.39
N MET A 622 -30.34 27.15 -23.21
CA MET A 622 -31.66 27.79 -23.10
C MET A 622 -31.86 28.34 -21.68
N ASP A 623 -32.25 29.62 -21.61
CA ASP A 623 -32.69 30.32 -20.41
C ASP A 623 -34.15 29.98 -20.05
N GLY A 624 -34.42 29.97 -18.74
CA GLY A 624 -35.62 30.56 -18.16
C GLY A 624 -36.93 29.74 -18.17
N LYS A 625 -37.17 28.97 -17.10
CA LYS A 625 -38.43 29.05 -16.33
C LYS A 625 -38.31 28.32 -14.99
N ARG A 626 -38.43 29.11 -13.93
CA ARG A 626 -38.55 28.71 -12.52
C ARG A 626 -39.91 28.00 -12.34
N ILE A 627 -39.87 26.72 -11.98
CA ILE A 627 -41.03 25.99 -11.44
C ILE A 627 -40.57 25.41 -10.10
N GLU A 628 -41.25 25.86 -9.05
CA GLU A 628 -41.04 25.44 -7.67
C GLU A 628 -41.62 24.04 -7.43
N GLY A 629 -40.92 23.24 -6.62
CA GLY A 629 -41.45 22.04 -5.98
C GLY A 629 -41.15 20.71 -6.70
N ASN A 630 -40.01 20.09 -6.40
CA ASN A 630 -39.91 18.61 -6.23
C ASN A 630 -38.55 18.09 -5.71
N GLU A 631 -37.92 18.76 -4.74
CA GLU A 631 -36.71 18.20 -4.10
C GLU A 631 -37.00 17.04 -3.15
N VAL A 632 -38.26 16.87 -2.69
CA VAL A 632 -38.62 15.78 -1.78
C VAL A 632 -38.68 14.41 -2.51
N TYR A 633 -39.06 14.36 -3.79
CA TYR A 633 -39.06 13.10 -4.55
C TYR A 633 -37.66 12.70 -5.04
N ALA A 634 -36.80 13.65 -5.38
CA ALA A 634 -35.41 13.38 -5.76
C ALA A 634 -34.57 12.95 -4.56
N LEU A 635 -34.79 13.53 -3.37
CA LEU A 635 -34.08 13.12 -2.16
C LEU A 635 -34.56 11.76 -1.66
N VAL A 636 -35.87 11.45 -1.73
CA VAL A 636 -36.36 10.11 -1.35
C VAL A 636 -35.90 9.04 -2.34
N MET A 637 -35.82 9.32 -3.64
CA MET A 637 -35.24 8.38 -4.62
C MET A 637 -33.72 8.24 -4.45
N CYS A 638 -32.98 9.33 -4.22
CA CYS A 638 -31.52 9.28 -4.01
C CYS A 638 -31.14 8.67 -2.66
N VAL A 639 -31.91 8.91 -1.59
CA VAL A 639 -31.70 8.29 -0.27
C VAL A 639 -32.12 6.83 -0.27
N SER A 640 -33.13 6.45 -1.06
CA SER A 640 -33.44 5.02 -1.29
C SER A 640 -32.34 4.35 -2.12
N ILE A 641 -31.78 5.03 -3.13
CA ILE A 641 -30.66 4.52 -3.93
C ILE A 641 -29.33 4.54 -3.17
N LEU A 642 -29.17 5.35 -2.11
CA LEU A 642 -27.94 5.41 -1.28
C LEU A 642 -28.02 4.54 -0.01
N LEU A 643 -29.21 4.30 0.55
CA LEU A 643 -29.43 3.32 1.61
C LEU A 643 -29.61 1.89 1.07
N PHE A 644 -29.92 1.74 -0.22
CA PHE A 644 -29.97 0.46 -0.94
C PHE A 644 -29.07 0.39 -2.17
N ALA A 645 -28.05 1.28 -2.29
CA ALA A 645 -26.92 0.93 -3.14
C ALA A 645 -26.31 -0.30 -2.48
N PRO A 646 -26.30 -1.47 -3.12
CA PRO A 646 -25.62 -2.60 -2.52
C PRO A 646 -24.16 -2.18 -2.40
N ILE A 647 -23.71 -1.91 -1.17
CA ILE A 647 -22.39 -2.33 -0.76
C ILE A 647 -22.37 -3.77 -1.23
N VAL A 648 -21.61 -4.08 -2.29
CA VAL A 648 -21.38 -5.46 -2.66
C VAL A 648 -20.46 -6.01 -1.58
N VAL A 649 -21.04 -6.27 -0.41
CA VAL A 649 -20.53 -7.24 0.54
C VAL A 649 -20.43 -8.50 -0.31
N SER A 650 -19.20 -8.92 -0.61
CA SER A 650 -18.95 -10.11 -1.42
C SER A 650 -19.66 -11.27 -0.73
N GLN A 651 -20.83 -11.67 -1.25
CA GLN A 651 -21.61 -12.72 -0.63
C GLN A 651 -20.80 -14.02 -0.78
N PRO A 652 -20.56 -14.77 0.31
CA PRO A 652 -19.87 -16.05 0.22
C PRO A 652 -20.64 -17.00 -0.71
N ILE A 653 -19.94 -17.98 -1.28
CA ILE A 653 -20.54 -19.06 -2.04
C ILE A 653 -21.63 -19.71 -1.16
N PRO A 654 -22.89 -19.77 -1.62
CA PRO A 654 -23.99 -20.29 -0.81
C PRO A 654 -23.73 -21.74 -0.38
N ALA A 655 -24.08 -22.08 0.85
CA ALA A 655 -24.00 -23.46 1.34
C ALA A 655 -24.95 -24.42 0.59
N ASP A 656 -26.05 -23.89 0.05
CA ASP A 656 -27.01 -24.64 -0.74
C ASP A 656 -26.57 -24.67 -2.20
N LYS A 657 -26.17 -25.85 -2.68
CA LYS A 657 -25.69 -26.07 -4.06
C LYS A 657 -26.67 -25.57 -5.12
N SER A 658 -27.98 -25.67 -4.88
CA SER A 658 -29.00 -25.21 -5.84
C SER A 658 -28.98 -23.70 -6.07
N LYS A 659 -28.42 -22.93 -5.13
CA LYS A 659 -28.31 -21.46 -5.21
C LYS A 659 -27.01 -20.99 -5.84
N VAL A 660 -26.02 -21.86 -6.00
CA VAL A 660 -24.67 -21.51 -6.48
C VAL A 660 -24.73 -20.89 -7.87
N GLU A 661 -25.52 -21.45 -8.78
CA GLU A 661 -25.62 -20.93 -10.15
C GLU A 661 -26.27 -19.54 -10.19
N ALA A 662 -27.36 -19.34 -9.43
CA ALA A 662 -28.01 -18.05 -9.31
C ALA A 662 -27.09 -17.00 -8.68
N TRP A 663 -26.35 -17.39 -7.63
CA TRP A 663 -25.34 -16.56 -6.98
C TRP A 663 -24.20 -16.19 -7.94
N PHE A 664 -23.66 -17.17 -8.67
CA PHE A 664 -22.55 -16.96 -9.60
C PHE A 664 -22.94 -15.95 -10.68
N ASN A 665 -24.10 -16.14 -11.31
CA ASN A 665 -24.62 -15.24 -12.33
C ASN A 665 -25.02 -13.86 -11.76
N GLY A 666 -25.36 -13.78 -10.46
CA GLY A 666 -25.62 -12.53 -9.77
C GLY A 666 -24.36 -11.68 -9.56
N ILE A 667 -23.20 -12.32 -9.38
CA ILE A 667 -21.92 -11.66 -9.10
C ILE A 667 -21.09 -11.45 -10.37
N ILE A 668 -21.02 -12.45 -11.24
CA ILE A 668 -20.27 -12.41 -12.49
C ILE A 668 -21.19 -11.92 -13.60
N LYS A 669 -21.09 -10.62 -13.90
CA LYS A 669 -21.90 -9.93 -14.92
C LYS A 669 -21.05 -9.46 -16.10
N PRO A 670 -21.67 -9.07 -17.23
CA PRO A 670 -20.95 -8.55 -18.40
C PRO A 670 -20.15 -7.27 -18.07
N VAL A 671 -19.11 -6.99 -18.86
CA VAL A 671 -18.27 -5.79 -18.71
C VAL A 671 -19.09 -4.50 -18.68
N LYS A 672 -20.18 -4.41 -19.47
CA LYS A 672 -21.07 -3.23 -19.48
C LYS A 672 -21.68 -2.91 -18.10
N GLU A 673 -21.93 -3.92 -17.28
CA GLU A 673 -22.52 -3.76 -15.96
C GLU A 673 -21.46 -3.58 -14.85
N ARG A 674 -20.22 -4.00 -15.10
CA ARG A 674 -19.15 -4.07 -14.08
C ARG A 674 -17.88 -3.30 -14.46
N GLY A 675 -17.87 -2.54 -15.55
CA GLY A 675 -16.67 -1.86 -16.05
C GLY A 675 -16.02 -0.88 -15.06
N LYS A 676 -16.74 -0.45 -14.02
CA LYS A 676 -16.19 0.39 -12.94
C LYS A 676 -15.50 -0.40 -11.82
N THR A 677 -15.71 -1.72 -11.75
CA THR A 677 -15.20 -2.61 -10.68
C THR A 677 -14.27 -3.71 -11.19
N LEU A 678 -14.12 -3.83 -12.51
CA LEU A 678 -13.18 -4.74 -13.17
C LEU A 678 -11.82 -4.07 -13.38
N ASP A 679 -10.78 -4.86 -13.61
CA ASP A 679 -9.47 -4.35 -14.00
C ASP A 679 -9.60 -3.48 -15.28
N PRO A 680 -9.09 -2.23 -15.28
CA PRO A 680 -9.10 -1.38 -16.46
C PRO A 680 -8.52 -2.03 -17.71
N GLU A 681 -7.46 -2.85 -17.60
CA GLU A 681 -6.86 -3.53 -18.75
C GLU A 681 -7.83 -4.55 -19.36
N LEU A 682 -8.58 -5.26 -18.50
CA LEU A 682 -9.62 -6.18 -18.93
C LEU A 682 -10.78 -5.41 -19.58
N VAL A 683 -11.22 -4.29 -19.00
CA VAL A 683 -12.28 -3.45 -19.59
C VAL A 683 -11.89 -2.98 -20.99
N GLU A 684 -10.65 -2.51 -21.13
CA GLU A 684 -10.10 -2.04 -22.42
C GLU A 684 -9.98 -3.18 -23.43
N ALA A 685 -9.55 -4.36 -22.99
CA ALA A 685 -9.44 -5.54 -23.84
C ALA A 685 -10.80 -5.99 -24.40
N GLU A 686 -11.88 -5.77 -23.65
CA GLU A 686 -13.23 -6.22 -23.98
C GLU A 686 -14.05 -5.22 -24.83
N THR A 687 -13.47 -4.06 -25.15
CA THR A 687 -14.14 -3.03 -25.98
C THR A 687 -14.37 -3.51 -27.41
N GLU A 688 -13.38 -4.20 -27.99
CA GLU A 688 -13.39 -4.66 -29.38
C GLU A 688 -12.80 -6.08 -29.48
N PRO A 689 -13.55 -7.11 -29.05
CA PRO A 689 -13.08 -8.49 -29.11
C PRO A 689 -13.01 -8.98 -30.55
N ARG A 690 -11.88 -9.60 -30.90
CA ARG A 690 -11.66 -10.24 -32.20
C ARG A 690 -11.98 -11.72 -32.10
N ILE A 691 -12.76 -12.26 -33.03
CA ILE A 691 -13.03 -13.70 -33.13
C ILE A 691 -12.18 -14.28 -34.26
N ILE A 692 -11.49 -15.38 -33.99
CA ILE A 692 -10.73 -16.19 -34.96
C ILE A 692 -11.36 -17.57 -35.02
N LYS A 693 -11.76 -18.05 -36.20
CA LYS A 693 -12.30 -19.41 -36.37
C LYS A 693 -11.19 -20.42 -36.68
N VAL A 694 -11.14 -21.53 -35.92
CA VAL A 694 -10.19 -22.63 -36.12
C VAL A 694 -10.96 -23.90 -36.44
N MET A 695 -10.77 -24.49 -37.62
CA MET A 695 -11.44 -25.72 -38.04
C MET A 695 -10.48 -26.68 -38.74
N GLN A 696 -10.28 -27.85 -38.13
CA GLN A 696 -9.49 -28.93 -38.72
C GLN A 696 -10.14 -29.41 -40.02
N GLY A 697 -9.39 -29.48 -41.12
CA GLY A 697 -9.91 -29.90 -42.43
C GLY A 697 -10.49 -28.78 -43.31
N GLY A 698 -10.40 -27.51 -42.88
CA GLY A 698 -10.81 -26.34 -43.67
C GLY A 698 -12.11 -25.67 -43.19
N GLY A 699 -12.42 -24.50 -43.73
CA GLY A 699 -13.63 -23.71 -43.39
C GLY A 699 -13.46 -22.69 -42.25
N GLY A 700 -12.37 -22.74 -41.51
CA GLY A 700 -11.93 -21.70 -40.55
C GLY A 700 -10.89 -20.75 -41.15
N GLU A 701 -10.51 -19.72 -40.41
CA GLU A 701 -9.35 -18.87 -40.74
C GLU A 701 -8.03 -19.63 -40.60
N PHE A 702 -7.98 -20.56 -39.65
CA PHE A 702 -6.85 -21.47 -39.45
C PHE A 702 -7.33 -22.92 -39.34
N ASP A 703 -6.47 -23.86 -39.73
CA ASP A 703 -6.67 -25.30 -39.63
C ASP A 703 -6.10 -25.91 -38.34
N THR A 704 -5.21 -25.18 -37.66
CA THR A 704 -4.60 -25.59 -36.38
C THR A 704 -4.66 -24.47 -35.34
N ILE A 705 -4.60 -24.85 -34.06
CA ILE A 705 -4.67 -23.90 -32.93
C ILE A 705 -3.35 -23.12 -32.83
N THR A 706 -2.21 -23.77 -33.04
CA THR A 706 -0.89 -23.13 -32.99
C THR A 706 -0.79 -21.97 -33.99
N LYS A 707 -1.21 -22.17 -35.25
CA LYS A 707 -1.20 -21.09 -36.26
C LYS A 707 -2.09 -19.91 -35.88
N ALA A 708 -3.26 -20.19 -35.27
CA ALA A 708 -4.15 -19.15 -34.79
C ALA A 708 -3.48 -18.32 -33.67
N ILE A 709 -2.78 -18.97 -32.74
CA ILE A 709 -2.01 -18.29 -31.67
C ILE A 709 -0.86 -17.48 -32.26
N GLU A 710 -0.12 -18.02 -33.23
CA GLU A 710 0.98 -17.32 -33.90
C GLU A 710 0.52 -16.03 -34.59
N SER A 711 -0.73 -16.01 -35.11
CA SER A 711 -1.32 -14.82 -35.74
C SER A 711 -1.61 -13.65 -34.77
N VAL A 712 -1.63 -13.92 -33.46
CA VAL A 712 -1.82 -12.89 -32.43
C VAL A 712 -0.49 -12.20 -32.15
N PRO A 713 -0.42 -10.85 -32.23
CA PRO A 713 0.81 -10.12 -31.99
C PRO A 713 1.26 -10.17 -30.52
N SER A 714 2.57 -10.04 -30.30
CA SER A 714 3.11 -9.78 -28.95
C SER A 714 2.59 -8.45 -28.42
N GLY A 715 2.27 -8.39 -27.12
CA GLY A 715 1.67 -7.23 -26.47
C GLY A 715 0.19 -7.05 -26.79
N ASN A 716 -0.52 -8.13 -27.15
CA ASN A 716 -1.93 -8.09 -27.49
C ASN A 716 -2.77 -7.40 -26.39
N ALA A 717 -3.41 -6.28 -26.72
CA ALA A 717 -4.20 -5.49 -25.77
C ALA A 717 -5.71 -5.70 -25.89
N LYS A 718 -6.17 -6.56 -26.82
CA LYS A 718 -7.60 -6.80 -27.10
C LYS A 718 -7.94 -8.27 -26.93
N ARG A 719 -9.16 -8.57 -26.47
CA ARG A 719 -9.64 -9.95 -26.33
C ARG A 719 -9.61 -10.65 -27.69
N VAL A 720 -8.88 -11.75 -27.80
CA VAL A 720 -8.88 -12.62 -28.99
C VAL A 720 -9.53 -13.94 -28.65
N ILE A 721 -10.68 -14.21 -29.26
CA ILE A 721 -11.49 -15.40 -29.06
C ILE A 721 -11.24 -16.37 -30.22
N MET A 722 -10.51 -17.44 -29.95
CA MET A 722 -10.34 -18.55 -30.87
C MET A 722 -11.53 -19.51 -30.70
N SER A 723 -12.45 -19.47 -31.66
CA SER A 723 -13.58 -20.39 -31.74
C SER A 723 -13.13 -21.65 -32.46
N ILE A 724 -12.99 -22.73 -31.69
CA ILE A 724 -12.43 -24.01 -32.15
C ILE A 724 -13.58 -24.96 -32.51
N GLY A 725 -13.61 -25.38 -33.77
CA GLY A 725 -14.56 -26.37 -34.26
C GLY A 725 -14.33 -27.77 -33.66
N PRO A 726 -15.32 -28.68 -33.77
CA PRO A 726 -15.14 -30.04 -33.31
C PRO A 726 -14.00 -30.74 -34.06
N GLY A 727 -13.24 -31.58 -33.37
CA GLY A 727 -12.10 -32.28 -33.96
C GLY A 727 -11.12 -32.80 -32.93
N SER A 728 -10.03 -33.40 -33.42
CA SER A 728 -8.91 -33.85 -32.59
C SER A 728 -7.64 -33.16 -33.07
N TYR A 729 -7.25 -32.13 -32.32
CA TYR A 729 -6.08 -31.30 -32.56
C TYR A 729 -4.90 -31.93 -31.82
N LYS A 730 -4.10 -32.74 -32.54
CA LYS A 730 -2.85 -33.29 -31.99
C LYS A 730 -1.73 -32.27 -32.13
N GLU A 731 -1.63 -31.37 -31.15
CA GLU A 731 -0.70 -30.24 -31.13
C GLU A 731 -0.16 -30.06 -29.71
N LYS A 732 1.12 -29.69 -29.60
CA LYS A 732 1.69 -29.18 -28.35
C LYS A 732 1.48 -27.67 -28.31
N ILE A 733 0.44 -27.23 -27.60
CA ILE A 733 -0.04 -25.85 -27.66
C ILE A 733 0.65 -25.04 -26.55
N ARG A 734 1.28 -23.92 -26.91
CA ARG A 734 1.79 -22.93 -25.96
C ARG A 734 1.21 -21.57 -26.29
N ILE A 735 0.69 -20.90 -25.27
CA ILE A 735 0.28 -19.50 -25.34
C ILE A 735 1.26 -18.72 -24.47
N GLU A 736 2.09 -17.93 -25.12
CA GLU A 736 3.19 -17.23 -24.46
C GLU A 736 2.69 -16.07 -23.58
N ARG A 737 3.49 -15.74 -22.56
CA ARG A 737 3.20 -14.67 -21.59
C ARG A 737 2.91 -13.31 -22.23
N ASN A 738 3.56 -13.02 -23.34
CA ASN A 738 3.41 -11.75 -24.06
C ASN A 738 2.14 -11.68 -24.93
N LYS A 739 1.23 -12.66 -24.88
CA LYS A 739 -0.04 -12.65 -25.62
C LYS A 739 -1.25 -12.71 -24.67
N PRO A 740 -1.49 -11.70 -23.81
CA PRO A 740 -2.59 -11.74 -22.85
C PRO A 740 -3.97 -11.67 -23.53
N PHE A 741 -5.03 -11.94 -22.76
CA PHE A 741 -6.43 -11.87 -23.21
C PHE A 741 -6.80 -12.84 -24.33
N ILE A 742 -6.16 -14.01 -24.41
CA ILE A 742 -6.56 -15.08 -25.33
C ILE A 742 -7.68 -15.94 -24.70
N THR A 743 -8.67 -16.27 -25.51
CA THR A 743 -9.74 -17.20 -25.17
C THR A 743 -9.75 -18.36 -26.16
N LEU A 744 -9.72 -19.60 -25.68
CA LEU A 744 -10.03 -20.78 -26.48
C LEU A 744 -11.43 -21.27 -26.11
N VAL A 745 -12.32 -21.38 -27.09
CA VAL A 745 -13.71 -21.80 -26.84
C VAL A 745 -14.20 -22.82 -27.88
N GLY A 746 -14.76 -23.92 -27.40
CA GLY A 746 -15.46 -24.92 -28.21
C GLY A 746 -16.99 -24.86 -28.08
N ASP A 747 -17.66 -25.68 -28.89
CA ASP A 747 -19.10 -25.96 -28.73
C ASP A 747 -19.30 -26.93 -27.54
N PRO A 748 -20.09 -26.59 -26.50
CA PRO A 748 -20.33 -27.48 -25.37
C PRO A 748 -20.96 -28.83 -25.75
N LYS A 749 -21.67 -28.91 -26.89
CA LYS A 749 -22.24 -30.17 -27.39
C LYS A 749 -21.22 -31.02 -28.15
N ASN A 750 -20.17 -30.39 -28.70
CA ASN A 750 -19.17 -31.02 -29.54
C ASN A 750 -17.77 -30.45 -29.23
N MET A 751 -17.32 -30.64 -27.98
CA MET A 751 -16.07 -30.06 -27.50
C MET A 751 -14.85 -30.60 -28.29
N PRO A 752 -13.94 -29.74 -28.74
CA PRO A 752 -12.71 -30.15 -29.40
C PRO A 752 -11.78 -30.90 -28.44
N ASN A 753 -11.03 -31.87 -28.98
CA ASN A 753 -9.98 -32.58 -28.26
C ASN A 753 -8.62 -31.96 -28.60
N LEU A 754 -8.00 -31.33 -27.61
CA LEU A 754 -6.63 -30.84 -27.65
C LEU A 754 -5.79 -31.96 -27.06
N THR A 755 -4.95 -32.58 -27.89
CA THR A 755 -4.25 -33.81 -27.53
C THR A 755 -2.75 -33.72 -27.78
N PHE A 756 -1.95 -34.26 -26.87
CA PHE A 756 -0.53 -34.53 -27.08
C PHE A 756 -0.11 -35.71 -26.20
N ASP A 757 1.07 -36.28 -26.41
CA ASP A 757 1.59 -37.47 -25.72
C ASP A 757 2.96 -37.21 -25.07
N GLY A 758 3.21 -35.96 -24.68
CA GLY A 758 4.45 -35.56 -24.02
C GLY A 758 4.60 -36.17 -22.63
N THR A 759 5.80 -36.65 -22.32
CA THR A 759 6.18 -37.17 -21.00
C THR A 759 7.36 -36.39 -20.43
N ALA A 760 7.56 -36.47 -19.11
CA ALA A 760 8.68 -35.82 -18.43
C ALA A 760 10.04 -36.36 -18.86
N LYS A 761 10.12 -37.62 -19.30
CA LYS A 761 11.34 -38.17 -19.91
C LYS A 761 11.79 -37.36 -21.12
N GLN A 762 10.85 -36.86 -21.92
CA GLN A 762 11.15 -36.12 -23.14
C GLN A 762 11.25 -34.61 -22.89
N TYR A 763 10.40 -34.05 -22.04
CA TYR A 763 10.23 -32.60 -21.91
C TYR A 763 10.50 -32.05 -20.50
N GLY A 764 10.74 -32.90 -19.51
CA GLY A 764 10.53 -32.54 -18.11
C GLY A 764 9.03 -32.44 -17.78
N THR A 765 8.66 -32.51 -16.51
CA THR A 765 7.26 -32.56 -16.08
C THR A 765 6.45 -31.39 -16.61
N VAL A 766 6.88 -30.16 -16.32
CA VAL A 766 6.07 -28.97 -16.62
C VAL A 766 5.92 -28.68 -18.12
N ASP A 767 6.93 -28.99 -18.93
CA ASP A 767 6.87 -28.79 -20.38
C ASP A 767 6.36 -30.04 -21.12
N SER A 768 5.96 -31.11 -20.42
CA SER A 768 5.26 -32.26 -21.02
C SER A 768 3.80 -31.95 -21.40
N ALA A 769 3.29 -30.80 -20.95
CA ALA A 769 1.91 -30.36 -21.10
C ALA A 769 1.41 -30.34 -22.56
N THR A 770 0.17 -30.79 -22.75
CA THR A 770 -0.56 -30.66 -24.02
C THR A 770 -0.93 -29.21 -24.31
N LEU A 771 -1.48 -28.51 -23.31
CA LEU A 771 -1.73 -27.07 -23.35
C LEU A 771 -0.91 -26.38 -22.25
N ILE A 772 -0.04 -25.46 -22.65
CA ILE A 772 0.69 -24.55 -21.77
C ILE A 772 0.13 -23.14 -21.97
N THR A 773 -0.46 -22.55 -20.94
CA THR A 773 -0.86 -21.14 -20.96
C THR A 773 -0.07 -20.33 -19.93
N GLU A 774 0.72 -19.39 -20.43
CA GLU A 774 1.45 -18.40 -19.63
C GLU A 774 0.82 -17.00 -19.77
N SER A 775 -0.21 -16.88 -20.61
CA SER A 775 -0.95 -15.66 -20.90
C SER A 775 -1.86 -15.28 -19.73
N SER A 776 -1.70 -14.07 -19.19
CA SER A 776 -2.66 -13.52 -18.22
C SER A 776 -4.04 -13.31 -18.85
N TYR A 777 -5.09 -13.41 -18.03
CA TYR A 777 -6.50 -13.34 -18.46
C TYR A 777 -6.91 -14.38 -19.50
N PHE A 778 -6.21 -15.52 -19.52
CA PHE A 778 -6.58 -16.63 -20.40
C PHE A 778 -7.95 -17.19 -20.03
N VAL A 779 -8.77 -17.52 -21.03
CA VAL A 779 -10.04 -18.24 -20.81
C VAL A 779 -10.10 -19.51 -21.64
N GLY A 780 -10.26 -20.66 -21.01
CA GLY A 780 -10.58 -21.93 -21.67
C GLY A 780 -12.05 -22.29 -21.43
N ALA A 781 -12.81 -22.58 -22.48
CA ALA A 781 -14.23 -22.88 -22.36
C ALA A 781 -14.63 -24.03 -23.28
N ASN A 782 -15.30 -25.06 -22.73
CA ASN A 782 -15.82 -26.19 -23.50
C ASN A 782 -14.71 -26.93 -24.28
N LEU A 783 -13.64 -27.33 -23.61
CA LEU A 783 -12.47 -27.99 -24.23
C LEU A 783 -12.20 -29.33 -23.55
N ASN A 784 -11.80 -30.33 -24.34
CA ASN A 784 -11.14 -31.53 -23.83
C ASN A 784 -9.63 -31.34 -23.96
N ILE A 785 -8.92 -31.19 -22.85
CA ILE A 785 -7.47 -31.04 -22.80
C ILE A 785 -6.91 -32.37 -22.29
N VAL A 786 -6.24 -33.13 -23.16
CA VAL A 786 -5.93 -34.53 -22.91
C VAL A 786 -4.46 -34.82 -23.17
N ASN A 787 -3.74 -35.29 -22.15
CA ASN A 787 -2.47 -35.98 -22.38
C ASN A 787 -2.75 -37.47 -22.63
N THR A 788 -2.29 -37.95 -23.78
CA THR A 788 -2.53 -39.31 -24.30
C THR A 788 -1.36 -40.26 -24.05
N ALA A 789 -0.34 -39.83 -23.29
CA ALA A 789 0.72 -40.71 -22.82
C ALA A 789 0.15 -41.91 -22.06
N PRO A 790 0.80 -43.09 -22.15
CA PRO A 790 0.33 -44.28 -21.47
C PRO A 790 0.35 -44.09 -19.95
N ARG A 791 -0.57 -44.77 -19.25
CA ARG A 791 -0.58 -44.80 -17.79
C ARG A 791 0.79 -45.26 -17.27
N PRO A 792 1.35 -44.60 -16.25
CA PRO A 792 2.56 -45.08 -15.59
C PRO A 792 2.37 -46.50 -15.03
N ASP A 793 3.31 -47.39 -15.32
CA ASP A 793 3.33 -48.79 -14.88
C ASP A 793 4.25 -49.03 -13.67
N GLY A 794 4.74 -47.95 -13.05
CA GLY A 794 5.72 -47.97 -11.96
C GLY A 794 7.15 -48.33 -12.38
N LYS A 795 7.39 -48.70 -13.65
CA LYS A 795 8.72 -49.09 -14.18
C LYS A 795 9.33 -47.99 -15.03
N MET A 796 8.50 -47.23 -15.74
CA MET A 796 8.98 -46.17 -16.63
C MET A 796 9.51 -44.94 -15.86
N VAL A 797 10.81 -44.65 -16.01
CA VAL A 797 11.42 -43.41 -15.49
C VAL A 797 10.93 -42.21 -16.31
N GLY A 798 10.43 -41.18 -15.62
CA GLY A 798 9.95 -39.94 -16.25
C GLY A 798 8.55 -40.05 -16.87
N ALA A 799 7.67 -40.86 -16.28
CA ALA A 799 6.32 -41.14 -16.78
C ALA A 799 5.28 -40.03 -16.53
N GLN A 800 5.64 -38.95 -15.83
CA GLN A 800 4.75 -37.81 -15.59
C GLN A 800 4.32 -37.20 -16.93
N ALA A 801 3.04 -36.85 -17.07
CA ALA A 801 2.47 -36.44 -18.35
C ALA A 801 1.34 -35.44 -18.17
N VAL A 802 1.68 -34.15 -18.29
CA VAL A 802 0.76 -33.05 -18.00
C VAL A 802 -0.24 -32.86 -19.15
N ALA A 803 -1.52 -32.67 -18.86
CA ALA A 803 -2.52 -32.28 -19.85
C ALA A 803 -2.59 -30.75 -19.95
N LEU A 804 -2.75 -30.07 -18.81
CA LEU A 804 -2.81 -28.61 -18.74
C LEU A 804 -1.74 -28.08 -17.78
N ARG A 805 -0.94 -27.12 -18.27
CA ARG A 805 -0.17 -26.23 -17.41
C ARG A 805 -0.73 -24.81 -17.52
N VAL A 806 -1.10 -24.24 -16.39
CA VAL A 806 -1.56 -22.86 -16.27
C VAL A 806 -0.62 -22.08 -15.35
N SER A 807 -0.06 -20.99 -15.86
CA SER A 807 0.82 -20.08 -15.10
C SER A 807 0.57 -18.59 -15.36
N GLY A 808 -0.37 -18.28 -16.26
CA GLY A 808 -0.82 -16.92 -16.54
C GLY A 808 -1.83 -16.46 -15.51
N ASP A 809 -1.60 -15.28 -14.93
CA ASP A 809 -2.44 -14.78 -13.84
C ASP A 809 -3.88 -14.48 -14.32
N ARG A 810 -4.86 -14.62 -13.43
CA ARG A 810 -6.27 -14.32 -13.70
C ARG A 810 -6.89 -15.19 -14.80
N SER A 811 -6.46 -16.46 -14.89
CA SER A 811 -6.97 -17.41 -15.88
C SER A 811 -8.24 -18.11 -15.41
N ALA A 812 -9.16 -18.39 -16.34
CA ALA A 812 -10.43 -19.05 -16.04
C ALA A 812 -10.74 -20.23 -16.98
N PHE A 813 -11.32 -21.29 -16.42
CA PHE A 813 -11.72 -22.49 -17.15
C PHE A 813 -13.18 -22.83 -16.86
N TYR A 814 -13.97 -23.01 -17.90
CA TYR A 814 -15.41 -23.28 -17.82
C TYR A 814 -15.77 -24.54 -18.60
N ASN A 815 -16.40 -25.52 -17.95
CA ASN A 815 -16.85 -26.75 -18.62
C ASN A 815 -15.72 -27.43 -19.42
N CYS A 816 -14.51 -27.46 -18.86
CA CYS A 816 -13.36 -28.12 -19.49
C CYS A 816 -13.18 -29.52 -18.92
N ARG A 817 -12.75 -30.46 -19.76
CA ARG A 817 -12.33 -31.80 -19.35
C ARG A 817 -10.81 -31.87 -19.41
N ILE A 818 -10.14 -31.99 -18.27
CA ILE A 818 -8.68 -32.04 -18.16
C ILE A 818 -8.31 -33.47 -17.78
N ILE A 819 -7.74 -34.22 -18.72
CA ILE A 819 -7.63 -35.68 -18.64
C ILE A 819 -6.19 -36.12 -18.83
N GLY A 820 -5.69 -36.91 -17.89
CA GLY A 820 -4.37 -37.55 -17.93
C GLY A 820 -4.29 -38.66 -16.89
N PHE A 821 -3.06 -38.98 -16.47
CA PHE A 821 -2.80 -39.92 -15.38
C PHE A 821 -2.01 -39.21 -14.27
N GLN A 822 -0.69 -39.37 -14.24
CA GLN A 822 0.18 -38.67 -13.30
C GLN A 822 0.42 -37.23 -13.76
N ASP A 823 0.30 -36.29 -12.83
CA ASP A 823 0.56 -34.86 -13.03
C ASP A 823 -0.38 -34.20 -14.08
N THR A 824 -1.65 -34.63 -14.18
CA THR A 824 -2.62 -34.15 -15.19
C THR A 824 -2.73 -32.61 -15.30
N LEU A 825 -2.88 -31.92 -14.17
CA LEU A 825 -3.06 -30.47 -14.09
C LEU A 825 -1.91 -29.84 -13.27
N CYS A 826 -1.00 -29.17 -13.98
CA CYS A 826 0.00 -28.29 -13.41
C CYS A 826 -0.61 -26.89 -13.20
N ASP A 827 -1.26 -26.71 -12.06
CA ASP A 827 -1.73 -25.41 -11.56
C ASP A 827 -0.55 -24.67 -10.91
N ASP A 828 0.33 -24.17 -11.78
CA ASP A 828 1.73 -23.78 -11.52
C ASP A 828 1.84 -22.57 -10.58
N ARG A 829 1.33 -21.41 -11.01
CA ARG A 829 1.35 -20.14 -10.27
C ARG A 829 0.31 -19.16 -10.82
N GLY A 830 -0.12 -18.20 -10.00
CA GLY A 830 -1.12 -17.19 -10.39
C GLY A 830 -2.50 -17.48 -9.83
N ASN A 831 -3.45 -16.57 -10.07
CA ASN A 831 -4.84 -16.68 -9.65
C ASN A 831 -5.66 -17.40 -10.72
N HIS A 832 -6.25 -18.54 -10.40
CA HIS A 832 -7.03 -19.32 -11.36
C HIS A 832 -8.42 -19.67 -10.87
N PHE A 833 -9.34 -19.81 -11.81
CA PHE A 833 -10.73 -20.18 -11.55
C PHE A 833 -11.17 -21.33 -12.44
N PHE A 834 -11.66 -22.42 -11.86
CA PHE A 834 -12.20 -23.57 -12.57
C PHE A 834 -13.66 -23.74 -12.17
N LYS A 835 -14.58 -23.65 -13.14
CA LYS A 835 -16.01 -23.85 -12.91
C LYS A 835 -16.55 -24.97 -13.80
N ASP A 836 -17.33 -25.87 -13.20
CA ASP A 836 -17.98 -26.98 -13.89
C ASP A 836 -16.99 -27.86 -14.69
N CYS A 837 -15.75 -27.95 -14.25
CA CYS A 837 -14.72 -28.73 -14.93
C CYS A 837 -14.75 -30.20 -14.48
N HIS A 838 -14.27 -31.09 -15.35
CA HIS A 838 -14.03 -32.49 -15.03
C HIS A 838 -12.52 -32.75 -15.09
N ILE A 839 -11.91 -33.14 -13.97
CA ILE A 839 -10.47 -33.36 -13.85
C ILE A 839 -10.23 -34.84 -13.52
N ARG A 840 -9.49 -35.53 -14.38
CA ARG A 840 -9.21 -36.98 -14.25
C ARG A 840 -7.72 -37.26 -14.18
N GLY A 841 -7.31 -38.07 -13.21
CA GLY A 841 -5.92 -38.51 -13.08
C GLY A 841 -5.72 -39.58 -12.02
N THR A 842 -4.45 -39.86 -11.70
CA THR A 842 -4.03 -40.91 -10.76
C THR A 842 -3.28 -40.32 -9.57
N VAL A 843 -2.00 -39.99 -9.73
CA VAL A 843 -1.11 -39.48 -8.68
C VAL A 843 -0.75 -38.03 -8.96
N ASP A 844 -0.79 -37.21 -7.91
CA ASP A 844 -0.48 -35.78 -7.92
C ASP A 844 -1.13 -35.01 -9.07
N PHE A 845 -2.32 -35.44 -9.48
CA PHE A 845 -2.86 -35.02 -10.77
C PHE A 845 -3.41 -33.59 -10.75
N ILE A 846 -3.44 -32.92 -9.59
CA ILE A 846 -3.54 -31.47 -9.44
C ILE A 846 -2.37 -31.00 -8.58
N PHE A 847 -1.40 -30.31 -9.17
CA PHE A 847 -0.16 -29.92 -8.47
C PHE A 847 0.36 -28.55 -8.89
N GLY A 848 1.23 -27.98 -8.06
CA GLY A 848 1.81 -26.66 -8.25
C GLY A 848 1.53 -25.69 -7.09
N SER A 849 1.74 -24.40 -7.31
CA SER A 849 1.64 -23.34 -6.30
C SER A 849 0.64 -22.23 -6.68
N GLY A 850 -0.35 -22.54 -7.53
CA GLY A 850 -1.44 -21.62 -7.85
C GLY A 850 -2.29 -21.20 -6.64
N THR A 851 -3.01 -20.10 -6.81
CA THR A 851 -4.08 -19.62 -5.91
C THR A 851 -5.41 -19.82 -6.63
N SER A 852 -6.07 -20.94 -6.36
CA SER A 852 -7.12 -21.44 -7.27
C SER A 852 -8.41 -21.83 -6.57
N LEU A 853 -9.53 -21.43 -7.16
CA LEU A 853 -10.87 -21.87 -6.78
C LEU A 853 -11.43 -22.84 -7.82
N TYR A 854 -11.78 -24.04 -7.38
CA TYR A 854 -12.45 -25.08 -8.13
C TYR A 854 -13.92 -25.15 -7.69
N LEU A 855 -14.80 -24.47 -8.43
CA LEU A 855 -16.22 -24.37 -8.13
C LEU A 855 -17.02 -25.41 -8.93
N ASN A 856 -17.85 -26.20 -8.23
CA ASN A 856 -18.76 -27.18 -8.84
C ASN A 856 -18.07 -28.12 -9.85
N SER A 857 -16.80 -28.46 -9.61
CA SER A 857 -16.01 -29.30 -10.51
C SER A 857 -16.00 -30.76 -10.02
N GLU A 858 -15.99 -31.70 -10.97
CA GLU A 858 -15.88 -33.12 -10.70
C GLU A 858 -14.41 -33.55 -10.76
N ILE A 859 -13.98 -34.27 -9.73
CA ILE A 859 -12.68 -34.87 -9.60
C ILE A 859 -12.85 -36.39 -9.72
N PHE A 860 -12.31 -36.97 -10.78
CA PHE A 860 -12.41 -38.41 -11.06
C PHE A 860 -11.04 -39.09 -10.88
N VAL A 861 -10.93 -39.96 -9.90
CA VAL A 861 -9.67 -40.64 -9.58
C VAL A 861 -9.62 -42.01 -10.24
N GLU A 862 -8.72 -42.15 -11.21
CA GLU A 862 -8.57 -43.37 -11.98
C GLU A 862 -7.84 -44.46 -11.18
N GLY A 863 -8.53 -45.54 -10.85
CA GLY A 863 -7.95 -46.67 -10.13
C GLY A 863 -6.99 -47.48 -10.98
N ASP A 864 -5.97 -48.04 -10.35
CA ASP A 864 -5.12 -49.06 -10.96
C ASP A 864 -5.87 -50.40 -10.99
N PRO A 865 -6.04 -51.04 -12.15
CA PRO A 865 -6.56 -52.41 -12.23
C PRO A 865 -5.77 -53.41 -11.36
N GLU A 866 -4.47 -53.18 -11.12
CA GLU A 866 -3.56 -54.08 -10.40
C GLU A 866 -3.36 -53.72 -8.91
N GLY A 867 -3.91 -52.60 -8.45
CA GLY A 867 -4.21 -52.36 -7.03
C GLY A 867 -3.14 -51.69 -6.15
N ASP A 868 -2.15 -50.98 -6.69
CA ASP A 868 -1.24 -50.17 -5.86
C ASP A 868 -1.96 -48.92 -5.28
N PRO A 869 -2.20 -48.85 -3.95
CA PRO A 869 -2.87 -47.72 -3.31
C PRO A 869 -2.02 -46.44 -3.31
N GLU A 870 -0.68 -46.53 -3.42
CA GLU A 870 0.21 -45.37 -3.37
C GLU A 870 0.14 -44.48 -4.62
N MET A 871 -0.60 -44.91 -5.65
CA MET A 871 -0.73 -44.24 -6.95
C MET A 871 -2.03 -43.41 -7.09
N ALA A 872 -2.76 -43.16 -6.00
CA ALA A 872 -4.01 -42.38 -6.02
C ALA A 872 -3.96 -41.17 -5.07
N VAL A 873 -3.50 -40.03 -5.59
CA VAL A 873 -3.38 -38.78 -4.84
C VAL A 873 -3.93 -37.64 -5.68
N ILE A 874 -4.92 -36.92 -5.15
CA ILE A 874 -5.58 -35.83 -5.89
C ILE A 874 -4.66 -34.62 -5.97
N THR A 875 -4.22 -34.10 -4.81
CA THR A 875 -3.46 -32.85 -4.75
C THR A 875 -2.03 -33.03 -4.25
N ALA A 876 -1.10 -32.31 -4.89
CA ALA A 876 0.26 -32.10 -4.43
C ALA A 876 0.56 -30.60 -4.48
N GLN A 877 0.05 -29.86 -3.50
CA GLN A 877 0.20 -28.40 -3.45
C GLN A 877 1.60 -28.02 -2.95
N ALA A 878 2.22 -27.03 -3.61
CA ALA A 878 3.64 -26.75 -3.54
C ALA A 878 4.01 -25.53 -2.69
N ARG A 879 3.13 -25.08 -1.79
CA ARG A 879 3.41 -23.97 -0.87
C ARG A 879 4.52 -24.35 0.10
N GLU A 880 5.52 -23.48 0.22
CA GLU A 880 6.72 -23.73 1.01
C GLU A 880 6.70 -23.03 2.37
N SER A 881 5.87 -21.99 2.53
CA SER A 881 5.77 -21.23 3.78
C SER A 881 4.34 -20.82 4.11
N SER A 882 4.01 -20.75 5.40
CA SER A 882 2.74 -20.21 5.90
C SER A 882 2.53 -18.71 5.60
N SER A 883 3.57 -17.99 5.15
CA SER A 883 3.48 -16.59 4.69
C SER A 883 3.06 -16.43 3.23
N GLU A 884 3.17 -17.48 2.39
CA GLU A 884 2.73 -17.43 1.00
C GLU A 884 1.20 -17.48 0.93
N ASP A 885 0.56 -16.65 0.10
CA ASP A 885 -0.91 -16.66 -0.06
C ASP A 885 -1.37 -17.55 -1.23
N THR A 886 -0.76 -18.73 -1.36
CA THR A 886 -1.10 -19.73 -2.38
C THR A 886 -1.92 -20.88 -1.80
N GLY A 887 -2.64 -21.63 -2.63
CA GLY A 887 -3.44 -22.76 -2.17
C GLY A 887 -4.66 -23.04 -3.04
N TYR A 888 -5.27 -24.19 -2.79
CA TYR A 888 -6.44 -24.66 -3.54
C TYR A 888 -7.68 -24.69 -2.67
N SER A 889 -8.79 -24.14 -3.18
CA SER A 889 -10.12 -24.28 -2.58
C SER A 889 -11.03 -25.01 -3.55
N PHE A 890 -11.59 -26.13 -3.11
CA PHE A 890 -12.59 -26.91 -3.84
C PHE A 890 -13.94 -26.68 -3.18
N VAL A 891 -14.94 -26.21 -3.94
CA VAL A 891 -16.23 -25.82 -3.39
C VAL A 891 -17.37 -26.42 -4.22
N HIS A 892 -18.31 -27.11 -3.57
CA HIS A 892 -19.45 -27.79 -4.22
C HIS A 892 -19.07 -28.85 -5.26
N GLY A 893 -17.81 -29.30 -5.24
CA GLY A 893 -17.32 -30.34 -6.12
C GLY A 893 -17.80 -31.73 -5.73
N ARG A 894 -17.39 -32.72 -6.52
CA ARG A 894 -17.59 -34.14 -6.21
C ARG A 894 -16.32 -34.92 -6.48
N ILE A 895 -15.96 -35.83 -5.56
CA ILE A 895 -14.83 -36.74 -5.69
C ILE A 895 -15.38 -38.15 -5.90
N THR A 896 -15.12 -38.70 -7.08
CA THR A 896 -15.53 -40.04 -7.50
C THR A 896 -14.35 -40.75 -8.16
N GLY A 897 -14.52 -42.02 -8.54
CA GLY A 897 -13.47 -42.73 -9.23
C GLY A 897 -13.60 -44.25 -9.11
N THR A 898 -12.67 -44.94 -9.77
CA THR A 898 -12.50 -46.38 -9.67
C THR A 898 -11.34 -46.77 -8.74
N ALA A 899 -10.54 -45.79 -8.32
CA ALA A 899 -9.47 -45.98 -7.35
C ALA A 899 -10.03 -46.37 -5.99
N LYS A 900 -9.20 -47.05 -5.20
CA LYS A 900 -9.46 -47.30 -3.79
C LYS A 900 -8.38 -46.59 -2.99
N ASP A 901 -8.72 -46.23 -1.76
CA ASP A 901 -7.77 -45.70 -0.79
C ASP A 901 -7.09 -44.39 -1.23
N VAL A 902 -7.91 -43.49 -1.79
CA VAL A 902 -7.48 -42.23 -2.38
C VAL A 902 -7.12 -41.19 -1.32
N PHE A 903 -5.96 -40.56 -1.44
CA PHE A 903 -5.63 -39.36 -0.65
C PHE A 903 -6.13 -38.08 -1.33
N LEU A 904 -6.82 -37.24 -0.56
CA LEU A 904 -7.26 -35.89 -0.95
C LEU A 904 -6.07 -34.98 -1.30
N GLY A 905 -4.92 -35.25 -0.68
CA GLY A 905 -3.66 -34.63 -1.02
C GLY A 905 -2.49 -35.18 -0.23
N ARG A 906 -1.28 -34.85 -0.68
CA ARG A 906 -0.04 -35.12 0.04
C ARG A 906 0.84 -33.89 0.19
N ALA A 907 1.61 -33.87 1.26
CA ALA A 907 2.51 -32.77 1.56
C ALA A 907 3.74 -32.78 0.66
N TRP A 908 3.60 -32.30 -0.58
CA TRP A 908 4.72 -32.23 -1.55
C TRP A 908 5.80 -31.24 -1.09
N LYS A 909 5.39 -30.10 -0.53
CA LYS A 909 6.27 -29.07 0.04
C LYS A 909 6.01 -28.88 1.54
N SER A 910 6.69 -27.91 2.16
CA SER A 910 6.76 -27.73 3.61
C SER A 910 5.52 -27.08 4.24
N SER A 911 4.65 -26.38 3.49
CA SER A 911 3.45 -25.75 4.07
C SER A 911 2.24 -25.74 3.13
N PRO A 912 1.91 -26.89 2.50
CA PRO A 912 0.84 -27.01 1.52
C PRO A 912 -0.50 -26.54 2.08
N ARG A 913 -1.32 -25.89 1.24
CA ARG A 913 -2.65 -25.40 1.64
C ARG A 913 -3.73 -25.86 0.67
N VAL A 914 -4.64 -26.72 1.15
CA VAL A 914 -5.76 -27.26 0.37
C VAL A 914 -7.00 -27.35 1.26
N VAL A 915 -8.13 -26.84 0.76
CA VAL A 915 -9.42 -26.85 1.45
C VAL A 915 -10.50 -27.45 0.57
N TYR A 916 -11.27 -28.40 1.10
CA TYR A 916 -12.50 -28.90 0.49
C TYR A 916 -13.71 -28.39 1.29
N SER A 917 -14.63 -27.70 0.62
CA SER A 917 -15.85 -27.14 1.20
C SER A 917 -17.08 -27.63 0.46
N TYR A 918 -18.12 -28.06 1.17
CA TYR A 918 -19.37 -28.56 0.58
C TYR A 918 -19.16 -29.62 -0.51
N THR A 919 -18.05 -30.35 -0.44
CA THR A 919 -17.67 -31.32 -1.46
C THR A 919 -18.26 -32.69 -1.09
N GLU A 920 -18.86 -33.35 -2.07
CA GLU A 920 -19.35 -34.73 -1.91
C GLU A 920 -18.21 -35.71 -2.22
N MET A 921 -17.94 -36.64 -1.30
CA MET A 921 -16.84 -37.60 -1.39
C MET A 921 -17.38 -39.03 -1.37
N ASP A 922 -17.13 -39.78 -2.44
CA ASP A 922 -17.45 -41.21 -2.51
C ASP A 922 -16.58 -42.04 -1.53
N GLU A 923 -16.94 -43.30 -1.29
CA GLU A 923 -16.26 -44.21 -0.33
C GLU A 923 -14.82 -44.60 -0.71
N ILE A 924 -14.30 -44.05 -1.80
CA ILE A 924 -12.94 -44.29 -2.30
C ILE A 924 -11.87 -43.54 -1.50
N VAL A 925 -12.24 -42.50 -0.76
CA VAL A 925 -11.30 -41.67 0.01
C VAL A 925 -10.73 -42.47 1.18
N HIS A 926 -9.41 -42.51 1.30
CA HIS A 926 -8.68 -43.12 2.40
C HIS A 926 -9.25 -42.61 3.74
N PRO A 927 -9.46 -43.46 4.77
CA PRO A 927 -10.04 -43.03 6.05
C PRO A 927 -9.29 -41.86 6.71
N GLY A 928 -7.95 -41.90 6.70
CA GLY A 928 -7.05 -40.81 7.12
C GLY A 928 -7.11 -39.54 6.26
N GLY A 929 -7.65 -39.62 5.04
CA GLY A 929 -7.91 -38.53 4.09
C GLY A 929 -6.68 -37.96 3.40
N TRP A 930 -5.57 -37.78 4.12
CA TRP A 930 -4.42 -37.00 3.67
C TRP A 930 -3.11 -37.71 4.01
N SER A 931 -2.06 -37.44 3.24
CA SER A 931 -0.73 -38.01 3.46
C SER A 931 0.30 -36.94 3.84
N SER A 932 1.10 -37.21 4.86
CA SER A 932 2.27 -36.39 5.22
C SER A 932 3.45 -36.60 4.26
N ASN A 933 3.28 -37.41 3.21
CA ASN A 933 4.34 -37.78 2.26
C ASN A 933 5.57 -38.41 2.94
N ARG A 934 5.31 -39.24 3.96
CA ARG A 934 6.32 -39.89 4.83
C ARG A 934 7.26 -38.89 5.55
N GLN A 935 6.77 -37.66 5.75
CA GLN A 935 7.48 -36.57 6.43
C GLN A 935 6.63 -36.09 7.61
N PRO A 936 6.66 -36.81 8.74
CA PRO A 936 5.80 -36.52 9.90
C PRO A 936 5.97 -35.10 10.43
N GLU A 937 7.16 -34.50 10.29
CA GLU A 937 7.44 -33.11 10.65
C GLU A 937 6.57 -32.09 9.89
N ARG A 938 6.08 -32.44 8.69
CA ARG A 938 5.21 -31.56 7.90
C ARG A 938 3.78 -31.51 8.44
N ALA A 939 3.38 -32.46 9.29
CA ALA A 939 2.06 -32.46 9.91
C ALA A 939 1.79 -31.18 10.72
N GLU A 940 2.83 -30.52 11.23
CA GLU A 940 2.72 -29.29 12.03
C GLU A 940 2.48 -28.03 11.18
N THR A 941 2.84 -28.07 9.89
CA THR A 941 2.90 -26.90 9.02
C THR A 941 1.91 -26.94 7.86
N VAL A 942 1.33 -28.10 7.55
CA VAL A 942 0.28 -28.22 6.52
C VAL A 942 -0.99 -27.49 6.93
N TYR A 943 -1.71 -26.94 5.95
CA TYR A 943 -3.06 -26.44 6.13
C TYR A 943 -4.02 -27.25 5.25
N TYR A 944 -4.48 -28.38 5.79
CA TYR A 944 -5.49 -29.22 5.15
C TYR A 944 -6.82 -29.07 5.88
N GLY A 945 -7.83 -28.62 5.15
CA GLY A 945 -9.13 -28.28 5.67
C GLY A 945 -10.27 -29.01 4.98
N GLU A 946 -11.22 -29.50 5.77
CA GLU A 946 -12.52 -29.97 5.30
C GLU A 946 -13.61 -29.15 5.99
N TYR A 947 -14.58 -28.68 5.21
CA TYR A 947 -15.68 -27.87 5.71
C TYR A 947 -17.02 -28.33 5.15
N LYS A 948 -17.87 -28.89 6.02
CA LYS A 948 -19.22 -29.37 5.66
C LYS A 948 -19.23 -30.24 4.40
N CYS A 949 -18.20 -31.07 4.22
CA CYS A 949 -18.16 -32.09 3.18
C CYS A 949 -19.14 -33.22 3.51
N THR A 950 -19.61 -33.93 2.49
CA THR A 950 -20.65 -34.97 2.62
C THR A 950 -20.27 -36.21 1.83
N GLY A 951 -21.06 -37.28 1.92
CA GLY A 951 -20.79 -38.55 1.25
C GLY A 951 -20.02 -39.53 2.14
N LYS A 952 -19.89 -40.78 1.68
CA LYS A 952 -19.32 -41.87 2.47
C LYS A 952 -17.82 -41.70 2.75
N GLY A 953 -17.09 -40.98 1.91
CA GLY A 953 -15.66 -40.71 2.10
C GLY A 953 -15.38 -39.52 3.03
N ALA A 954 -16.39 -38.70 3.34
CA ALA A 954 -16.27 -37.55 4.23
C ALA A 954 -16.48 -37.99 5.71
N THR A 955 -15.49 -38.67 6.28
CA THR A 955 -15.54 -39.21 7.65
C THR A 955 -14.51 -38.53 8.57
N PRO A 956 -14.85 -37.38 9.19
CA PRO A 956 -13.91 -36.61 10.01
C PRO A 956 -13.23 -37.40 11.15
N VAL A 957 -13.96 -38.34 11.76
CA VAL A 957 -13.50 -39.10 12.95
C VAL A 957 -12.30 -39.99 12.64
N THR A 958 -12.13 -40.41 11.38
CA THR A 958 -11.03 -41.30 10.97
C THR A 958 -9.83 -40.53 10.41
N ARG A 959 -9.91 -39.20 10.31
CA ARG A 959 -8.85 -38.36 9.74
C ARG A 959 -7.62 -38.33 10.62
N GLU A 960 -6.48 -38.09 9.99
CA GLU A 960 -5.23 -37.79 10.70
C GLU A 960 -5.40 -36.56 11.60
N LYS A 961 -4.71 -36.55 12.75
CA LYS A 961 -4.92 -35.52 13.80
C LYS A 961 -4.62 -34.09 13.38
N PHE A 962 -3.76 -33.90 12.36
CA PHE A 962 -3.36 -32.59 11.87
C PHE A 962 -4.36 -32.00 10.84
N ILE A 963 -5.43 -32.73 10.51
CA ILE A 963 -6.45 -32.28 9.57
C ILE A 963 -7.48 -31.41 10.28
N LYS A 964 -7.81 -30.27 9.68
CA LYS A 964 -8.72 -29.29 10.26
C LYS A 964 -10.13 -29.51 9.75
N GLN A 965 -11.06 -29.78 10.66
CA GLN A 965 -12.47 -29.56 10.41
C GLN A 965 -12.77 -28.09 10.67
N LEU A 966 -12.94 -27.32 9.59
CA LEU A 966 -13.01 -25.87 9.70
C LEU A 966 -14.33 -25.42 10.34
N SER A 967 -14.27 -24.37 11.14
CA SER A 967 -15.43 -23.61 11.55
C SER A 967 -15.94 -22.70 10.41
N ASP A 968 -17.14 -22.14 10.57
CA ASP A 968 -17.69 -21.18 9.61
C ASP A 968 -16.76 -19.97 9.38
N ALA A 969 -16.08 -19.49 10.44
CA ALA A 969 -15.14 -18.38 10.36
C ALA A 969 -13.84 -18.76 9.63
N GLU A 970 -13.31 -19.96 9.86
CA GLU A 970 -12.08 -20.45 9.22
C GLU A 970 -12.30 -20.80 7.74
N ALA A 971 -13.50 -21.24 7.37
CA ALA A 971 -13.86 -21.56 5.99
C ALA A 971 -14.15 -20.30 5.15
N GLN A 972 -14.59 -19.21 5.78
CA GLN A 972 -15.04 -17.99 5.11
C GLN A 972 -14.04 -17.46 4.06
N PRO A 973 -12.72 -17.33 4.32
CA PRO A 973 -11.76 -16.80 3.34
C PRO A 973 -11.67 -17.62 2.05
N PHE A 974 -11.97 -18.93 2.14
CA PHE A 974 -11.94 -19.87 1.02
C PHE A 974 -13.27 -19.93 0.25
N LEU A 975 -14.31 -19.24 0.75
CA LEU A 975 -15.67 -19.23 0.20
C LEU A 975 -16.11 -17.89 -0.38
N VAL A 976 -15.31 -16.82 -0.26
CA VAL A 976 -15.66 -15.50 -0.80
C VAL A 976 -14.96 -15.21 -2.13
N PRO A 977 -15.67 -14.70 -3.16
CA PRO A 977 -15.06 -14.30 -4.44
C PRO A 977 -13.94 -13.27 -4.30
N ASN A 978 -14.02 -12.38 -3.31
CA ASN A 978 -13.00 -11.37 -3.00
C ASN A 978 -12.07 -11.78 -1.86
N GLY A 979 -12.12 -13.04 -1.42
CA GLY A 979 -11.12 -13.59 -0.50
C GLY A 979 -9.82 -13.90 -1.23
N CYS A 980 -9.23 -15.06 -0.96
CA CYS A 980 -7.92 -15.46 -1.51
C CYS A 980 -7.81 -15.39 -3.05
N PHE A 981 -8.92 -15.33 -3.80
CA PHE A 981 -8.94 -15.56 -5.25
C PHE A 981 -9.21 -14.31 -6.12
N HIS A 982 -9.58 -13.16 -5.52
CA HIS A 982 -9.80 -11.87 -6.20
C HIS A 982 -10.74 -11.92 -7.43
N LEU A 983 -11.67 -12.87 -7.49
CA LEU A 983 -12.45 -13.26 -8.67
C LEU A 983 -13.29 -12.12 -9.26
N GLN A 984 -13.80 -11.21 -8.43
CA GLN A 984 -14.63 -10.11 -8.95
C GLN A 984 -13.81 -9.09 -9.75
N GLN A 985 -12.49 -9.02 -9.61
CA GLN A 985 -11.69 -8.04 -10.34
C GLN A 985 -11.47 -8.43 -11.81
N TYR A 986 -11.53 -9.74 -12.14
CA TYR A 986 -11.12 -10.23 -13.46
C TYR A 986 -12.06 -11.24 -14.13
N LEU A 987 -13.03 -11.82 -13.40
CA LEU A 987 -14.07 -12.64 -14.03
C LEU A 987 -15.18 -11.76 -14.59
N ILE A 988 -15.52 -12.00 -15.85
CA ILE A 988 -16.59 -11.30 -16.58
C ILE A 988 -17.49 -12.32 -17.26
N ASN A 989 -18.76 -11.97 -17.40
CA ASN A 989 -19.73 -12.74 -18.19
C ASN A 989 -19.85 -12.20 -19.62
N SER A 990 -18.87 -11.45 -20.12
CA SER A 990 -18.88 -11.01 -21.53
C SER A 990 -18.65 -12.25 -22.39
N PHE A 991 -19.61 -12.58 -23.27
CA PHE A 991 -19.62 -13.74 -24.20
C PHE A 991 -20.05 -15.10 -23.64
N ILE A 992 -20.36 -15.20 -22.34
CA ILE A 992 -20.71 -16.44 -21.65
C ILE A 992 -22.25 -16.69 -21.45
N PRO A 993 -23.21 -15.74 -21.51
CA PRO A 993 -24.60 -16.06 -21.11
C PRO A 993 -25.40 -16.88 -22.12
N ASN A 994 -25.08 -16.80 -23.42
CA ASN A 994 -25.93 -17.40 -24.46
C ASN A 994 -25.40 -18.73 -25.03
N LEU A 995 -24.17 -19.15 -24.69
CA LEU A 995 -23.63 -20.46 -25.09
C LEU A 995 -23.75 -21.55 -24.00
N PHE A 996 -24.05 -21.19 -22.75
CA PHE A 996 -23.92 -22.10 -21.60
C PHE A 996 -25.23 -22.63 -20.99
N MET A 997 -26.39 -22.38 -21.58
CA MET A 997 -27.65 -22.90 -21.03
C MET A 997 -28.09 -24.24 -21.65
N ARG A 998 -27.96 -25.27 -20.80
CA ARG A 998 -28.68 -26.57 -20.73
C ARG A 998 -28.10 -27.74 -21.52
N ALA A 999 -27.39 -28.60 -20.79
CA ALA A 999 -27.94 -29.92 -20.43
C ALA A 999 -27.35 -30.40 -19.08
N PRO A 1000 -28.15 -30.75 -18.06
CA PRO A 1000 -27.66 -31.54 -16.94
C PRO A 1000 -27.22 -32.92 -17.45
N TYR A 1001 -26.06 -33.40 -16.99
CA TYR A 1001 -25.60 -34.75 -17.30
C TYR A 1001 -26.55 -35.77 -16.66
N PRO A 1002 -27.11 -36.73 -17.41
CA PRO A 1002 -27.89 -37.81 -16.84
C PRO A 1002 -26.99 -38.74 -16.00
N HIS A 1003 -27.40 -38.94 -14.75
CA HIS A 1003 -26.85 -39.95 -13.85
C HIS A 1003 -27.15 -41.36 -14.40
N SER A 1004 -26.22 -41.94 -15.15
CA SER A 1004 -25.93 -43.39 -15.23
C SER A 1004 -25.16 -43.71 -16.51
N ILE A 1005 -23.90 -44.12 -16.38
CA ILE A 1005 -23.36 -45.16 -17.27
C ILE A 1005 -22.58 -46.14 -16.40
N ALA A 1006 -23.22 -47.28 -16.19
CA ALA A 1006 -22.60 -48.51 -15.77
C ALA A 1006 -21.59 -48.99 -16.83
N ASN A 1007 -20.49 -49.58 -16.37
CA ASN A 1007 -19.64 -50.57 -17.06
C ASN A 1007 -19.79 -50.68 -18.58
N SER A 1008 -18.81 -50.17 -19.33
CA SER A 1008 -18.46 -50.74 -20.63
C SER A 1008 -16.93 -50.78 -20.84
N SER A 1009 -16.30 -51.75 -20.19
CA SER A 1009 -15.04 -52.31 -20.68
C SER A 1009 -15.35 -53.09 -21.96
N ARG A 1010 -15.13 -52.45 -23.13
CA ARG A 1010 -14.78 -53.08 -24.42
C ARG A 1010 -14.72 -52.03 -25.52
N LEU A 1011 -13.51 -51.59 -25.86
CA LEU A 1011 -13.18 -51.31 -27.25
C LEU A 1011 -12.11 -52.31 -27.65
N ALA A 1012 -12.55 -53.22 -28.52
CA ALA A 1012 -11.82 -54.36 -29.01
C ALA A 1012 -10.66 -53.93 -29.89
N SER A 1013 -9.57 -54.68 -29.76
CA SER A 1013 -8.59 -54.90 -30.81
C SER A 1013 -9.27 -55.36 -32.10
N THR A 1014 -9.17 -54.58 -33.16
CA THR A 1014 -9.26 -55.11 -34.53
C THR A 1014 -8.23 -54.41 -35.40
N SER A 1015 -7.10 -55.10 -35.56
CA SER A 1015 -6.26 -55.03 -36.74
C SER A 1015 -7.03 -55.58 -37.93
N SER A 1016 -7.12 -54.83 -39.03
CA SER A 1016 -7.20 -55.45 -40.35
C SER A 1016 -6.69 -54.48 -41.41
N LEU A 1017 -5.52 -54.85 -41.95
CA LEU A 1017 -5.05 -54.48 -43.27
C LEU A 1017 -6.15 -54.65 -44.31
N GLY A 1018 -6.21 -53.72 -45.27
CA GLY A 1018 -6.97 -53.88 -46.51
C GLY A 1018 -6.20 -53.26 -47.66
N GLY A 1019 -5.32 -54.05 -48.27
CA GLY A 1019 -4.82 -53.79 -49.62
C GLY A 1019 -5.71 -54.47 -50.65
N ASN A 1020 -5.93 -53.77 -51.76
CA ASN A 1020 -6.45 -54.20 -53.07
C ASN A 1020 -7.89 -54.74 -53.15
N ASN A 1021 -8.82 -53.91 -53.63
CA ASN A 1021 -9.20 -53.81 -55.07
C ASN A 1021 -10.17 -52.65 -55.28
#